data_AF-A0A7R9G8T4-F1
#
_entry.id   AF-A0A7R9G8T4-F1
#
_cell.length_a   1.000
_cell.length_b   1.000
_cell.length_c   1.000
_cell.angle_alpha   90.00
_cell.angle_beta   90.00
_cell.angle_gamma   90.00
#
_symmetry.space_group_name_H-M   'P 1'
#
loop_
_entity.id
_entity.type
_entity.pdbx_description
1 polymer ?
#
loop_
_entity_poly.entity_id
_entity_poly.type
_entity_poly.pdbx_seq_one_letter_code
_entity_poly.pdbx_strand_id
1 'polypeptide(L)'
;MGEDAESVDHEAEHVDGLSRLSFNEEQFFHLPSQGNVYGFARIAGAIGENEKFLMISSAMRKVFLVDSHRKRRGVRISSMREIQFTYIPANAEIVAVDALNRSYSVNDFVVALTLVRKNNGSASVRSGNVGEDGTAMQHLNIYSTWEPNSSSTLETVSQSCHSIPLQFTPLMLRHAKAYAPSTSGGRRSRNTVPVQEELGWLLSGSDCKVHFYLEDRAQSLFFEPASNKLFPEFNKFPSPVLWFDLVYLGNCSKRLTAIGCECGFVAVSLVDTWMSTITGSWRVQHDGPVTHVALYQNCSPDFNLPFNMEVFKNGSNEIFVDPVLSMDEIDFNLLVANSLQSSCSYRNVLACGLSDEYILPQSQEYDCVTCACVADFDMDGFNEIALGTYGQKLLIYRWKPGIPLDEVEVSSKVDVENPEHPMLIRHSSRPEFDLIFQKTFAYPVLALDYADFTGDGVRELFVSTTRGVAVIQHDLNDVRARKNIMSHKVLITGASGLLGRAIFDEFNEHPEKWNVIGTGFTRIAPPLVKVDLTNVDEIRECVLKYQPHVIIHCAAQRSPDKVNEDYASAERLNVEVSRILAELTKEIHAHLIYISTDYVFDGNSPPYKETDNACPVNKYGLTKLRGEQAIILANPDSVILRIPVLYGDVKELEESAITCLAKAVLNPSPAKISDYEIRCPAYTRDIAKILEGLSSRLLNPGNGGAEVPVVKGIYQWSGKEAFTKYQLAVLMGKILKKNTDHIEPCHDVSSATPRPKDVRMDTSRLDSLGLMFHTPVAEGIATVLHQYIC
;
A
#
# COMPACT_ATOMS: atom_id res chain seq x y z
N MET A 1 34.02 -37.68 -15.83
CA MET A 1 33.42 -37.51 -17.17
C MET A 1 32.01 -37.08 -16.91
N GLY A 2 31.64 -35.91 -17.40
CA GLY A 2 30.39 -35.25 -17.06
C GLY A 2 29.19 -36.01 -17.61
N GLU A 3 28.15 -36.08 -16.81
CA GLU A 3 26.80 -36.36 -17.28
C GLU A 3 26.01 -35.07 -17.15
N ASP A 4 25.32 -34.77 -18.24
CA ASP A 4 24.66 -33.52 -18.57
C ASP A 4 23.51 -33.21 -17.59
N ALA A 5 23.55 -31.99 -17.04
CA ALA A 5 22.41 -31.39 -16.38
C ALA A 5 21.50 -30.79 -17.47
N GLU A 6 20.53 -31.58 -17.95
CA GLU A 6 19.41 -31.06 -18.73
C GLU A 6 18.54 -30.17 -17.81
N SER A 7 18.63 -28.86 -18.00
CA SER A 7 17.65 -27.90 -17.52
C SER A 7 16.36 -28.08 -18.33
N VAL A 8 15.39 -28.81 -17.77
CA VAL A 8 14.04 -28.87 -18.33
C VAL A 8 13.32 -27.59 -17.91
N ASP A 9 13.26 -26.63 -18.82
CA ASP A 9 12.36 -25.48 -18.70
C ASP A 9 10.91 -25.97 -18.70
N HIS A 10 10.25 -25.91 -17.55
CA HIS A 10 8.83 -26.21 -17.43
C HIS A 10 8.03 -24.96 -17.80
N GLU A 11 7.52 -24.91 -19.03
CA GLU A 11 6.63 -23.84 -19.51
C GLU A 11 5.31 -23.83 -18.70
N ALA A 12 4.91 -22.64 -18.25
CA ALA A 12 3.60 -22.40 -17.65
C ALA A 12 2.53 -22.43 -18.74
N GLU A 13 1.52 -23.30 -18.62
CA GLU A 13 0.39 -23.33 -19.55
C GLU A 13 -0.57 -22.16 -19.23
N HIS A 14 -0.76 -21.27 -20.21
CA HIS A 14 -1.61 -20.09 -20.09
C HIS A 14 -3.06 -20.40 -20.49
N VAL A 15 -4.02 -20.09 -19.61
CA VAL A 15 -5.46 -20.12 -19.91
C VAL A 15 -5.91 -18.71 -20.33
N ASP A 16 -6.74 -18.64 -21.37
CA ASP A 16 -7.03 -17.46 -22.19
C ASP A 16 -7.37 -16.13 -21.47
N GLY A 17 -6.80 -15.04 -22.00
CA GLY A 17 -7.57 -13.83 -22.33
C GLY A 17 -7.57 -12.63 -21.38
N LEU A 18 -7.49 -12.77 -20.05
CA LEU A 18 -7.52 -11.61 -19.14
C LEU A 18 -6.57 -11.75 -17.95
N SER A 19 -5.79 -10.67 -17.70
CA SER A 19 -4.82 -10.44 -16.62
C SER A 19 -3.74 -11.51 -16.40
N ARG A 20 -2.59 -11.28 -17.03
CA ARG A 20 -1.41 -12.15 -16.99
C ARG A 20 -0.69 -12.08 -15.64
N LEU A 21 -0.98 -12.95 -14.67
CA LEU A 21 -0.05 -13.21 -13.55
C LEU A 21 1.23 -13.87 -14.12
N SER A 22 2.37 -13.21 -13.93
CA SER A 22 3.65 -13.57 -14.53
C SER A 22 4.67 -13.86 -13.43
N PHE A 23 4.86 -15.14 -13.17
CA PHE A 23 5.74 -15.63 -12.12
C PHE A 23 6.93 -16.38 -12.71
N ASN A 24 8.13 -16.02 -12.28
CA ASN A 24 9.37 -16.70 -12.64
C ASN A 24 9.91 -17.43 -11.41
N GLU A 25 10.36 -18.68 -11.60
CA GLU A 25 11.11 -19.38 -10.55
C GLU A 25 12.52 -18.81 -10.49
N GLU A 26 12.82 -18.11 -9.40
CA GLU A 26 14.12 -17.47 -9.26
C GLU A 26 15.14 -18.43 -8.66
N GLN A 27 14.72 -19.20 -7.65
CA GLN A 27 15.63 -20.06 -6.89
C GLN A 27 14.88 -21.27 -6.34
N PHE A 28 15.53 -22.43 -6.38
CA PHE A 28 15.06 -23.65 -5.72
C PHE A 28 16.08 -24.11 -4.67
N PHE A 29 15.65 -24.23 -3.42
CA PHE A 29 16.48 -24.73 -2.33
C PHE A 29 16.20 -26.20 -2.09
N HIS A 30 17.16 -27.08 -2.42
CA HIS A 30 17.04 -28.51 -2.14
C HIS A 30 17.15 -28.80 -0.65
N LEU A 31 16.15 -29.52 -0.12
CA LEU A 31 16.19 -30.09 1.22
C LEU A 31 16.77 -31.51 1.14
N PRO A 32 17.65 -31.91 2.08
CA PRO A 32 18.40 -33.16 2.01
C PRO A 32 17.56 -34.43 2.19
N SER A 33 16.27 -34.32 2.53
CA SER A 33 15.39 -35.48 2.78
C SER A 33 14.01 -35.31 2.16
N GLN A 34 13.46 -36.42 1.64
CA GLN A 34 12.03 -36.53 1.32
C GLN A 34 11.24 -36.65 2.62
N GLY A 35 10.60 -35.56 3.03
CA GLY A 35 9.74 -35.55 4.21
C GLY A 35 8.73 -34.42 4.12
N ASN A 36 7.64 -34.55 4.88
CA ASN A 36 6.67 -33.48 5.03
C ASN A 36 7.39 -32.22 5.55
N VAL A 37 7.19 -31.10 4.85
CA VAL A 37 7.60 -29.78 5.33
C VAL A 37 6.40 -29.20 6.04
N TYR A 38 6.54 -28.91 7.33
CA TYR A 38 5.43 -28.71 8.23
C TYR A 38 5.08 -27.24 8.53
N GLY A 39 5.49 -26.33 7.66
CA GLY A 39 5.10 -24.92 7.74
C GLY A 39 6.26 -23.95 7.59
N PHE A 40 5.88 -22.68 7.47
CA PHE A 40 6.77 -21.54 7.43
C PHE A 40 6.59 -20.75 8.73
N ALA A 41 7.70 -20.31 9.33
CA ALA A 41 7.67 -19.34 10.42
C ALA A 41 8.53 -18.13 10.04
N ARG A 42 8.02 -16.93 10.29
CA ARG A 42 8.64 -15.67 9.89
C ARG A 42 9.14 -14.92 11.11
N ILE A 43 10.37 -14.42 11.05
CA ILE A 43 10.89 -13.43 12.00
C ILE A 43 11.60 -12.31 11.24
N ALA A 44 11.61 -11.12 11.82
CA ALA A 44 12.28 -9.95 11.26
C ALA A 44 13.35 -9.41 12.23
N GLY A 45 14.41 -8.83 11.69
CA GLY A 45 15.38 -8.06 12.47
C GLY A 45 14.79 -6.77 13.05
N ALA A 46 15.61 -6.07 13.85
CA ALA A 46 15.22 -4.83 14.50
C ALA A 46 14.94 -3.72 13.47
N ILE A 47 14.12 -2.74 13.85
CA ILE A 47 13.77 -1.60 12.99
C ILE A 47 15.04 -0.93 12.45
N GLY A 48 15.22 -0.94 11.13
CA GLY A 48 16.40 -0.44 10.43
C GLY A 48 17.34 -1.52 9.88
N GLU A 49 17.21 -2.77 10.32
CA GLU A 49 17.87 -3.94 9.75
C GLU A 49 16.94 -4.58 8.70
N ASN A 50 17.41 -4.72 7.45
CA ASN A 50 16.66 -5.38 6.37
C ASN A 50 16.77 -6.92 6.43
N GLU A 51 17.03 -7.50 7.60
CA GLU A 51 17.17 -8.94 7.76
C GLU A 51 15.80 -9.57 7.98
N LYS A 52 15.36 -10.37 7.01
CA LYS A 52 14.14 -11.19 7.11
C LYS A 52 14.55 -12.63 7.09
N PHE A 53 13.87 -13.43 7.92
CA PHE A 53 14.20 -14.82 8.11
C PHE A 53 12.95 -15.67 7.92
N LEU A 54 13.07 -16.67 7.05
CA LEU A 54 12.06 -17.69 6.85
C LEU A 54 12.59 -19.01 7.37
N MET A 55 11.90 -19.58 8.36
CA MET A 55 12.25 -20.85 8.96
C MET A 55 11.44 -21.97 8.32
N ILE A 56 12.14 -23.03 7.92
CA ILE A 56 11.58 -24.21 7.27
C ILE A 56 11.97 -25.44 8.08
N SER A 57 10.99 -26.16 8.62
CA SER A 57 11.24 -27.43 9.31
C SER A 57 11.16 -28.61 8.35
N SER A 58 12.19 -29.47 8.35
CA SER A 58 12.21 -30.74 7.60
C SER A 58 12.19 -31.96 8.53
N ALA A 59 11.59 -33.06 8.07
CA ALA A 59 11.37 -34.30 8.84
C ALA A 59 12.63 -34.89 9.50
N MET A 60 13.84 -34.62 8.98
CA MET A 60 15.11 -35.06 9.59
C MET A 60 15.65 -34.13 10.70
N ARG A 61 14.80 -33.40 11.42
CA ARG A 61 15.15 -32.52 12.57
C ARG A 61 15.91 -31.27 12.20
N LYS A 62 15.88 -30.88 10.93
CA LYS A 62 16.62 -29.73 10.46
C LYS A 62 15.65 -28.56 10.33
N VAL A 63 16.03 -27.46 10.95
CA VAL A 63 15.38 -26.18 10.74
C VAL A 63 16.32 -25.37 9.85
N PHE A 64 15.84 -25.05 8.65
CA PHE A 64 16.58 -24.23 7.72
C PHE A 64 16.12 -22.79 7.84
N LEU A 65 17.09 -21.89 7.85
CA LEU A 65 16.91 -20.47 7.78
C LEU A 65 17.24 -20.02 6.37
N VAL A 66 16.30 -19.33 5.74
CA VAL A 66 16.58 -18.54 4.55
C VAL A 66 16.82 -17.11 5.02
N ASP A 67 17.95 -16.50 4.62
CA ASP A 67 18.32 -15.12 4.94
C ASP A 67 18.42 -14.25 3.68
N SER A 68 18.04 -12.97 3.74
CA SER A 68 18.19 -12.02 2.64
C SER A 68 19.41 -11.11 2.87
N HIS A 69 20.40 -11.11 1.96
CA HIS A 69 21.53 -10.17 2.03
C HIS A 69 21.53 -9.13 0.89
N ARG A 70 21.67 -7.85 1.25
CA ARG A 70 21.72 -6.73 0.31
C ARG A 70 23.13 -6.54 -0.27
N LYS A 71 23.33 -6.82 -1.57
CA LYS A 71 24.56 -6.43 -2.30
C LYS A 71 24.41 -5.05 -2.96
N ARG A 72 25.55 -4.35 -3.15
CA ARG A 72 25.66 -2.99 -3.74
C ARG A 72 25.13 -2.81 -5.18
N ARG A 73 24.61 -3.85 -5.85
CA ARG A 73 24.18 -3.82 -7.28
C ARG A 73 22.81 -4.47 -7.54
N GLY A 74 21.93 -4.43 -6.56
CA GLY A 74 20.64 -5.14 -6.61
C GLY A 74 20.68 -6.32 -5.65
N VAL A 75 19.56 -6.53 -4.95
CA VAL A 75 19.37 -7.64 -4.02
C VAL A 75 19.38 -8.92 -4.85
N ARG A 76 20.24 -9.89 -4.50
CA ARG A 76 20.08 -11.28 -4.98
C ARG A 76 20.91 -12.28 -4.19
N ILE A 77 20.27 -13.43 -4.01
CA ILE A 77 20.66 -14.67 -3.35
C ILE A 77 20.36 -14.64 -1.85
N SER A 78 19.28 -15.34 -1.51
CA SER A 78 19.05 -15.83 -0.16
C SER A 78 19.92 -17.05 0.06
N SER A 79 20.67 -17.11 1.16
CA SER A 79 21.38 -18.34 1.51
C SER A 79 20.48 -19.19 2.39
N MET A 80 20.45 -20.51 2.14
CA MET A 80 19.76 -21.42 3.05
C MET A 80 20.81 -22.05 3.96
N ARG A 81 20.71 -21.79 5.26
CA ARG A 81 21.60 -22.34 6.29
C ARG A 81 20.81 -23.15 7.31
N GLU A 82 21.38 -24.24 7.77
CA GLU A 82 20.78 -25.06 8.82
C GLU A 82 21.07 -24.45 10.21
N ILE A 83 20.05 -24.34 11.04
CA ILE A 83 20.17 -23.94 12.45
C ILE A 83 19.95 -25.16 13.33
N GLN A 84 20.88 -25.36 14.26
CA GLN A 84 20.82 -26.44 15.23
C GLN A 84 20.06 -25.97 16.48
N PHE A 85 18.90 -26.57 16.70
CA PHE A 85 18.12 -26.41 17.93
C PHE A 85 18.53 -27.49 18.94
N THR A 86 18.77 -27.09 20.19
CA THR A 86 19.06 -28.02 21.29
C THR A 86 17.81 -28.77 21.73
N TYR A 87 17.99 -29.87 22.46
CA TYR A 87 16.90 -30.64 23.08
C TYR A 87 15.88 -31.25 22.09
N ILE A 88 16.29 -31.54 20.85
CA ILE A 88 15.51 -32.36 19.91
C ILE A 88 15.98 -33.83 20.03
N PRO A 89 15.15 -34.77 20.52
CA PRO A 89 15.55 -36.16 20.69
C PRO A 89 15.94 -36.86 19.38
N ALA A 90 16.87 -37.82 19.48
CA ALA A 90 17.41 -38.56 18.33
C ALA A 90 16.43 -39.52 17.63
N ASN A 91 15.16 -39.56 18.04
CA ASN A 91 14.07 -40.26 17.36
C ASN A 91 12.78 -39.43 17.32
N ALA A 92 12.88 -38.11 17.44
CA ALA A 92 11.77 -37.18 17.25
C ALA A 92 11.75 -36.59 15.83
N GLU A 93 10.56 -36.20 15.39
CA GLU A 93 10.30 -35.41 14.19
C GLU A 93 9.61 -34.10 14.56
N ILE A 94 9.92 -33.03 13.84
CA ILE A 94 9.26 -31.73 13.98
C ILE A 94 7.95 -31.78 13.21
N VAL A 95 6.85 -31.41 13.85
CA VAL A 95 5.48 -31.47 13.28
C VAL A 95 4.88 -30.09 13.01
N ALA A 96 5.34 -29.06 13.71
CA ALA A 96 4.97 -27.67 13.43
C ALA A 96 6.06 -26.74 13.97
N VAL A 97 6.24 -25.60 13.31
CA VAL A 97 7.12 -24.51 13.72
C VAL A 97 6.33 -23.22 13.64
N ASP A 98 6.48 -22.38 14.66
CA ASP A 98 6.00 -21.00 14.64
C ASP A 98 6.98 -20.11 15.40
N ALA A 99 6.99 -18.83 15.06
CA ALA A 99 7.93 -17.86 15.62
C ALA A 99 7.29 -16.48 15.71
N LEU A 100 7.69 -15.72 16.72
CA LEU A 100 7.19 -14.37 16.96
C LEU A 100 8.32 -13.44 17.42
N ASN A 101 8.19 -12.15 17.08
CA ASN A 101 9.05 -11.10 17.61
C ASN A 101 8.39 -10.56 18.89
N ARG A 102 9.11 -10.50 20.02
CA ARG A 102 8.62 -9.85 21.26
C ARG A 102 8.83 -8.34 21.24
N SER A 103 9.84 -7.90 20.49
CA SER A 103 10.16 -6.50 20.27
C SER A 103 10.70 -6.31 18.86
N TYR A 104 10.45 -5.14 18.29
CA TYR A 104 11.04 -4.69 17.03
C TYR A 104 12.13 -3.63 17.25
N SER A 105 12.27 -3.08 18.46
CA SER A 105 13.35 -2.13 18.78
C SER A 105 14.69 -2.79 19.03
N VAL A 106 14.68 -4.08 19.36
CA VAL A 106 15.84 -4.93 19.61
C VAL A 106 15.53 -6.31 19.00
N ASN A 107 16.55 -7.01 18.49
CA ASN A 107 16.42 -8.40 18.03
C ASN A 107 16.01 -9.31 19.18
N ASP A 108 14.70 -9.50 19.36
CA ASP A 108 14.12 -10.34 20.41
C ASP A 108 12.98 -11.18 19.83
N PHE A 109 13.24 -12.47 19.67
CA PHE A 109 12.33 -13.44 19.07
C PHE A 109 12.21 -14.71 19.91
N VAL A 110 11.05 -15.34 19.79
CA VAL A 110 10.73 -16.62 20.44
C VAL A 110 10.29 -17.59 19.35
N VAL A 111 10.82 -18.81 19.41
CA VAL A 111 10.49 -19.87 18.45
C VAL A 111 9.86 -21.03 19.20
N ALA A 112 8.76 -21.57 18.69
CA ALA A 112 8.15 -22.78 19.21
C ALA A 112 8.19 -23.91 18.18
N LEU A 113 8.55 -25.11 18.63
CA LEU A 113 8.61 -26.34 17.83
C LEU A 113 7.78 -27.43 18.52
N THR A 114 6.94 -28.13 17.76
CA THR A 114 6.29 -29.35 18.26
C THR A 114 7.02 -30.59 17.77
N LEU A 115 7.21 -31.56 18.66
CA LEU A 115 8.01 -32.75 18.43
C LEU A 115 7.20 -34.02 18.70
N VAL A 116 7.26 -34.98 17.76
CA VAL A 116 6.65 -36.31 17.91
C VAL A 116 7.70 -37.40 17.79
N ARG A 117 7.74 -38.32 18.75
CA ARG A 117 8.71 -39.43 18.79
C ARG A 117 8.25 -40.59 17.92
N LYS A 118 9.08 -41.03 16.97
CA LYS A 118 8.84 -42.24 16.18
C LYS A 118 9.09 -43.49 17.05
N ASN A 119 8.06 -44.32 17.19
CA ASN A 119 8.20 -45.69 17.69
C ASN A 119 8.76 -46.55 16.56
N ASN A 120 10.08 -46.81 16.57
CA ASN A 120 10.66 -47.78 15.65
C ASN A 120 10.15 -49.17 16.03
N GLY A 121 9.26 -49.72 15.21
CA GLY A 121 8.73 -51.07 15.35
C GLY A 121 9.79 -52.14 15.09
N SER A 122 10.76 -52.30 15.99
CA SER A 122 11.60 -53.50 16.20
C SER A 122 12.79 -53.16 17.11
N ALA A 123 12.56 -52.95 18.41
CA ALA A 123 13.62 -53.07 19.40
C ALA A 123 12.99 -53.38 20.75
N SER A 124 13.44 -54.48 21.35
CA SER A 124 13.07 -54.94 22.68
C SER A 124 12.99 -53.81 23.69
N VAL A 125 11.86 -53.75 24.40
CA VAL A 125 11.68 -53.02 25.65
C VAL A 125 12.79 -53.43 26.62
N ARG A 126 13.84 -52.60 26.73
CA ARG A 126 14.73 -52.56 27.87
C ARG A 126 15.12 -51.12 28.17
N SER A 127 14.56 -50.65 29.29
CA SER A 127 15.08 -49.60 30.17
C SER A 127 14.99 -48.15 29.71
N GLY A 128 14.12 -47.42 30.42
CA GLY A 128 14.29 -45.99 30.71
C GLY A 128 13.37 -45.07 29.94
N ASN A 129 12.28 -44.66 30.58
CA ASN A 129 11.33 -43.60 30.17
C ASN A 129 10.25 -44.06 29.19
N VAL A 130 9.42 -44.98 29.68
CA VAL A 130 8.05 -45.21 29.23
C VAL A 130 7.19 -44.27 30.09
N GLY A 131 6.34 -43.42 29.49
CA GLY A 131 5.28 -42.74 30.25
C GLY A 131 4.37 -43.79 30.90
N GLU A 132 3.72 -43.48 32.02
CA GLU A 132 2.97 -44.49 32.81
C GLU A 132 1.96 -45.32 31.99
N ASP A 133 1.54 -44.85 30.80
CA ASP A 133 0.59 -45.53 29.90
C ASP A 133 1.17 -46.07 28.56
N GLY A 134 2.49 -46.07 28.34
CA GLY A 134 3.08 -46.67 27.14
C GLY A 134 2.92 -45.88 25.83
N THR A 135 2.47 -44.63 25.89
CA THR A 135 2.33 -43.71 24.75
C THR A 135 3.65 -43.04 24.38
N ALA A 136 3.87 -42.76 23.08
CA ALA A 136 5.04 -42.04 22.59
C ALA A 136 5.10 -40.63 23.22
N MET A 137 6.25 -40.21 23.77
CA MET A 137 6.38 -38.86 24.33
C MET A 137 6.41 -37.78 23.23
N GLN A 138 5.39 -36.93 23.18
CA GLN A 138 5.37 -35.69 22.39
C GLN A 138 5.75 -34.48 23.25
N HIS A 139 6.32 -33.44 22.64
CA HIS A 139 6.75 -32.23 23.36
C HIS A 139 6.45 -30.96 22.57
N LEU A 140 6.17 -29.87 23.30
CA LEU A 140 6.25 -28.49 22.81
C LEU A 140 7.54 -27.87 23.35
N ASN A 141 8.48 -27.58 22.47
CA ASN A 141 9.73 -26.91 22.79
C ASN A 141 9.61 -25.42 22.45
N ILE A 142 9.79 -24.55 23.44
CA ILE A 142 9.77 -23.09 23.28
C ILE A 142 11.18 -22.58 23.53
N TYR A 143 11.74 -21.90 22.55
CA TYR A 143 13.10 -21.37 22.54
C TYR A 143 13.06 -19.87 22.76
N SER A 144 13.66 -19.40 23.86
CA SER A 144 13.70 -18.00 24.23
C SER A 144 14.91 -17.69 25.11
N THR A 145 15.58 -16.58 24.86
CA THR A 145 16.58 -15.97 25.75
C THR A 145 15.87 -14.92 26.59
N TRP A 146 15.75 -15.14 27.90
CA TRP A 146 15.19 -14.11 28.78
C TRP A 146 16.33 -13.26 29.35
N GLU A 147 16.64 -12.17 28.67
CA GLU A 147 17.49 -11.10 29.20
C GLU A 147 16.91 -9.74 28.75
N PRO A 148 16.48 -8.88 29.67
CA PRO A 148 15.96 -7.56 29.32
C PRO A 148 17.01 -6.72 28.60
N ASN A 149 16.67 -6.19 27.41
CA ASN A 149 17.49 -5.29 26.59
C ASN A 149 18.75 -5.90 25.92
N SER A 150 18.88 -7.23 25.82
CA SER A 150 19.95 -7.84 25.02
C SER A 150 19.47 -8.18 23.61
N SER A 151 20.26 -7.83 22.59
CA SER A 151 20.04 -8.30 21.23
C SER A 151 20.38 -9.78 21.15
N SER A 152 19.39 -10.61 20.84
CA SER A 152 19.57 -12.06 20.69
C SER A 152 19.80 -12.42 19.23
N THR A 153 20.67 -13.40 18.97
CA THR A 153 20.79 -14.04 17.66
C THR A 153 20.02 -15.36 17.63
N LEU A 154 19.61 -15.81 16.45
CA LEU A 154 18.82 -17.04 16.32
C LEU A 154 19.61 -18.27 16.80
N GLU A 155 20.93 -18.24 16.64
CA GLU A 155 21.84 -19.25 17.19
C GLU A 155 21.85 -19.24 18.72
N THR A 156 21.66 -18.08 19.36
CA THR A 156 21.61 -17.99 20.84
C THR A 156 20.25 -18.49 21.35
N VAL A 157 19.15 -18.08 20.69
CA VAL A 157 17.80 -18.54 21.03
C VAL A 157 17.66 -20.05 20.85
N SER A 158 18.25 -20.63 19.80
CA SER A 158 18.18 -22.07 19.54
C SER A 158 18.82 -22.95 20.62
N GLN A 159 19.60 -22.37 21.55
CA GLN A 159 20.22 -23.08 22.66
C GLN A 159 19.36 -23.09 23.94
N SER A 160 18.47 -22.11 24.12
CA SER A 160 17.71 -21.88 25.35
C SER A 160 16.28 -22.42 25.23
N CYS A 161 16.09 -23.70 25.55
CA CYS A 161 14.82 -24.41 25.35
C CYS A 161 14.07 -24.66 26.66
N HIS A 162 12.78 -24.36 26.66
CA HIS A 162 11.81 -24.88 27.61
C HIS A 162 10.99 -25.98 26.94
N SER A 163 10.99 -27.20 27.49
CA SER A 163 10.27 -28.34 26.90
C SER A 163 9.08 -28.74 27.76
N ILE A 164 7.89 -28.75 27.17
CA ILE A 164 6.62 -29.10 27.80
C ILE A 164 6.18 -30.47 27.26
N PRO A 165 6.06 -31.52 28.09
CA PRO A 165 5.53 -32.80 27.65
C PRO A 165 4.04 -32.68 27.34
N LEU A 166 3.63 -33.21 26.19
CA LEU A 166 2.23 -33.22 25.75
C LEU A 166 1.61 -34.61 25.97
N GLN A 167 0.32 -34.63 26.29
CA GLN A 167 -0.46 -35.87 26.45
C GLN A 167 -1.26 -36.24 25.19
N PHE A 168 -1.02 -35.53 24.10
CA PHE A 168 -1.72 -35.65 22.82
C PHE A 168 -0.74 -35.45 21.67
N THR A 169 -1.13 -35.86 20.46
CA THR A 169 -0.32 -35.61 19.25
C THR A 169 -0.61 -34.18 18.77
N PRO A 170 0.42 -33.30 18.70
CA PRO A 170 0.26 -31.93 18.20
C PRO A 170 -0.03 -31.92 16.70
N LEU A 171 -0.86 -30.98 16.24
CA LEU A 171 -1.25 -30.84 14.84
C LEU A 171 -0.87 -29.46 14.28
N MET A 172 -1.52 -28.39 14.73
CA MET A 172 -1.27 -27.01 14.28
C MET A 172 -0.80 -26.14 15.45
N LEU A 173 0.27 -25.38 15.21
CA LEU A 173 0.86 -24.44 16.18
C LEU A 173 0.76 -23.02 15.63
N ARG A 174 0.29 -22.07 16.46
CA ARG A 174 0.24 -20.65 16.12
C ARG A 174 0.27 -19.76 17.37
N HIS A 175 0.96 -18.63 17.33
CA HIS A 175 0.92 -17.62 18.37
C HIS A 175 -0.40 -16.82 18.34
N ALA A 176 -0.87 -16.36 19.50
CA ALA A 176 -2.06 -15.54 19.59
C ALA A 176 -2.04 -14.61 20.81
N LYS A 177 -2.76 -13.49 20.68
CA LYS A 177 -2.98 -12.51 21.75
C LYS A 177 -4.20 -12.89 22.59
N ALA A 178 -3.96 -13.04 23.88
CA ALA A 178 -5.01 -13.16 24.88
C ALA A 178 -5.20 -11.83 25.60
N TYR A 179 -6.45 -11.50 25.87
CA TYR A 179 -6.84 -10.29 26.59
C TYR A 179 -7.50 -10.72 27.89
N ALA A 180 -6.91 -10.33 29.02
CA ALA A 180 -7.41 -10.64 30.34
C ALA A 180 -7.87 -9.35 31.06
N PRO A 181 -8.99 -9.37 31.81
CA PRO A 181 -9.35 -8.26 32.68
C PRO A 181 -8.27 -8.05 33.75
N SER A 182 -7.68 -6.86 33.82
CA SER A 182 -6.63 -6.57 34.81
C SER A 182 -7.19 -6.64 36.24
N THR A 183 -6.58 -7.46 37.08
CA THR A 183 -6.91 -7.59 38.51
C THR A 183 -6.16 -6.59 39.39
N SER A 184 -5.32 -5.72 38.80
CA SER A 184 -4.52 -4.75 39.55
C SER A 184 -5.33 -3.48 39.88
N GLY A 185 -5.61 -3.29 41.18
CA GLY A 185 -6.42 -2.20 41.74
C GLY A 185 -5.77 -0.80 41.70
N GLY A 186 -5.46 -0.29 40.51
CA GLY A 186 -5.04 1.10 40.29
C GLY A 186 -6.23 2.06 40.15
N ARG A 187 -6.09 3.30 40.64
CA ARG A 187 -7.15 4.32 40.73
C ARG A 187 -7.97 4.51 39.44
N ARG A 188 -9.30 4.45 39.61
CA ARG A 188 -10.36 4.58 38.60
C ARG A 188 -10.25 5.86 37.76
N SER A 189 -10.14 5.69 36.44
CA SER A 189 -10.76 6.60 35.46
C SER A 189 -12.10 5.99 35.02
N ARG A 190 -13.17 6.79 35.00
CA ARG A 190 -14.49 6.34 34.53
C ARG A 190 -14.44 6.22 33.01
N ASN A 191 -14.38 4.98 32.51
CA ASN A 191 -14.87 4.49 31.18
C ASN A 191 -13.93 3.53 30.42
N THR A 192 -12.83 3.06 30.99
CA THR A 192 -12.03 1.98 30.37
C THR A 192 -11.63 0.94 31.40
N VAL A 193 -12.04 -0.31 31.17
CA VAL A 193 -11.51 -1.46 31.93
C VAL A 193 -10.05 -1.62 31.48
N PRO A 194 -9.06 -1.60 32.38
CA PRO A 194 -7.70 -1.92 32.00
C PRO A 194 -7.65 -3.40 31.59
N VAL A 195 -7.39 -3.67 30.32
CA VAL A 195 -7.20 -5.02 29.79
C VAL A 195 -5.70 -5.26 29.70
N GLN A 196 -5.23 -6.36 30.28
CA GLN A 196 -3.84 -6.80 30.16
C GLN A 196 -3.72 -7.70 28.92
N GLU A 197 -2.80 -7.35 28.03
CA GLU A 197 -2.46 -8.13 26.84
C GLU A 197 -1.38 -9.15 27.20
N GLU A 198 -1.63 -10.41 26.86
CA GLU A 198 -0.70 -11.52 27.06
C GLU A 198 -0.53 -12.28 25.75
N LEU A 199 0.72 -12.64 25.42
CA LEU A 199 1.06 -13.39 24.22
C LEU A 199 1.34 -14.85 24.59
N GLY A 200 0.80 -15.78 23.81
CA GLY A 200 0.99 -17.21 24.04
C GLY A 200 0.87 -18.04 22.79
N TRP A 201 0.92 -19.36 22.97
CA TRP A 201 0.92 -20.35 21.89
C TRP A 201 -0.37 -21.15 21.89
N LEU A 202 -1.12 -21.09 20.78
CA LEU A 202 -2.23 -21.99 20.51
C LEU A 202 -1.72 -23.26 19.84
N LEU A 203 -2.15 -24.41 20.36
CA LEU A 203 -1.76 -25.72 19.87
C LEU A 203 -2.98 -26.64 19.75
N SER A 204 -3.32 -27.06 18.54
CA SER A 204 -4.35 -28.08 18.33
C SER A 204 -3.80 -29.50 18.52
N GLY A 205 -4.64 -30.38 19.06
CA GLY A 205 -4.25 -31.73 19.44
C GLY A 205 -5.19 -32.83 18.93
N SER A 206 -4.68 -34.06 18.89
CA SER A 206 -5.46 -35.28 18.63
C SER A 206 -6.56 -35.54 19.66
N ASP A 207 -6.58 -34.83 20.79
CA ASP A 207 -7.60 -34.89 21.83
C ASP A 207 -8.83 -33.99 21.54
N CYS A 208 -8.92 -33.46 20.31
CA CYS A 208 -10.02 -32.61 19.83
C CYS A 208 -10.14 -31.28 20.61
N LYS A 209 -9.01 -30.75 21.09
CA LYS A 209 -8.92 -29.44 21.75
C LYS A 209 -7.86 -28.56 21.10
N VAL A 210 -7.97 -27.26 21.40
CA VAL A 210 -6.93 -26.27 21.14
C VAL A 210 -6.48 -25.76 22.51
N HIS A 211 -5.22 -26.02 22.83
CA HIS A 211 -4.58 -25.64 24.08
C HIS A 211 -3.93 -24.27 23.93
N PHE A 212 -3.87 -23.49 25.02
CA PHE A 212 -3.19 -22.20 25.03
C PHE A 212 -2.10 -22.18 26.11
N TYR A 213 -0.85 -22.02 25.71
CA TYR A 213 0.30 -21.98 26.60
C TYR A 213 0.80 -20.55 26.77
N LEU A 214 0.85 -20.08 28.02
CA LEU A 214 1.30 -18.74 28.38
C LEU A 214 2.63 -18.78 29.13
N GLU A 215 3.46 -17.75 28.93
CA GLU A 215 4.68 -17.56 29.70
C GLU A 215 4.37 -16.96 31.09
N ASP A 216 4.68 -17.68 32.17
CA ASP A 216 4.81 -17.09 33.50
C ASP A 216 6.16 -16.37 33.59
N ARG A 217 6.12 -15.04 33.38
CA ARG A 217 7.32 -14.19 33.44
C ARG A 217 8.02 -14.20 34.81
N ALA A 218 7.33 -14.54 35.89
CA ALA A 218 7.93 -14.60 37.22
C ALA A 218 8.74 -15.89 37.42
N GLN A 219 8.33 -16.98 36.77
CA GLN A 219 8.96 -18.30 36.91
C GLN A 219 9.78 -18.70 35.69
N SER A 220 9.70 -17.95 34.59
CA SER A 220 10.26 -18.31 33.28
C SER A 220 9.82 -19.71 32.83
N LEU A 221 8.58 -20.08 33.16
CA LEU A 221 7.95 -21.36 32.82
C LEU A 221 6.73 -21.10 31.96
N PHE A 222 6.41 -22.04 31.09
CA PHE A 222 5.17 -22.01 30.33
C PHE A 222 4.13 -22.91 30.99
N PHE A 223 2.89 -22.44 31.05
CA PHE A 223 1.79 -23.20 31.62
C PHE A 223 0.51 -23.02 30.79
N GLU A 224 -0.40 -23.98 30.91
CA GLU A 224 -1.74 -23.88 30.33
C GLU A 224 -2.70 -23.30 31.38
N PRO A 225 -3.31 -22.12 31.15
CA PRO A 225 -4.25 -21.53 32.09
C PRO A 225 -5.49 -22.43 32.27
N ALA A 226 -5.91 -22.64 33.53
CA ALA A 226 -6.97 -23.59 33.91
C ALA A 226 -8.41 -23.22 33.49
N SER A 227 -8.60 -22.36 32.49
CA SER A 227 -9.93 -21.97 32.04
C SER A 227 -9.94 -21.54 30.57
N ASN A 228 -10.87 -22.10 29.78
CA ASN A 228 -11.27 -21.64 28.44
C ASN A 228 -11.87 -20.20 28.44
N LYS A 229 -11.56 -19.38 29.45
CA LYS A 229 -12.00 -17.99 29.55
C LYS A 229 -11.35 -17.12 28.49
N LEU A 230 -10.08 -17.33 28.15
CA LEU A 230 -9.40 -16.47 27.17
C LEU A 230 -9.86 -16.74 25.74
N PHE A 231 -10.21 -18.00 25.45
CA PHE A 231 -10.69 -18.46 24.15
C PHE A 231 -11.95 -19.33 24.33
N PRO A 232 -13.12 -18.73 24.64
CA PRO A 232 -14.37 -19.47 24.81
C PRO A 232 -14.80 -20.26 23.56
N GLU A 233 -14.36 -19.84 22.38
CA GLU A 233 -14.61 -20.49 21.09
C GLU A 233 -13.90 -21.84 20.93
N PHE A 234 -12.84 -22.10 21.70
CA PHE A 234 -12.10 -23.37 21.68
C PHE A 234 -12.69 -24.38 22.67
N ASN A 235 -13.96 -24.74 22.49
CA ASN A 235 -14.68 -25.66 23.38
C ASN A 235 -15.23 -26.88 22.63
N LYS A 236 -14.63 -28.05 22.90
CA LYS A 236 -15.01 -29.40 22.43
C LYS A 236 -15.42 -29.50 20.95
N PHE A 237 -14.51 -30.04 20.15
CA PHE A 237 -14.75 -30.28 18.73
C PHE A 237 -15.18 -31.72 18.45
N PRO A 238 -15.94 -31.96 17.35
CA PRO A 238 -16.37 -33.31 16.97
C PRO A 238 -15.21 -34.20 16.50
N SER A 239 -14.11 -33.61 16.04
CA SER A 239 -12.88 -34.29 15.67
C SER A 239 -11.67 -33.36 15.89
N PRO A 240 -10.43 -33.83 15.68
CA PRO A 240 -9.25 -32.99 15.77
C PRO A 240 -9.32 -31.78 14.83
N VAL A 241 -8.86 -30.62 15.32
CA VAL A 241 -8.76 -29.38 14.55
C VAL A 241 -7.46 -29.39 13.75
N LEU A 242 -7.57 -29.46 12.43
CA LEU A 242 -6.42 -29.51 11.52
C LEU A 242 -5.86 -28.11 11.23
N TRP A 243 -6.73 -27.10 11.18
CA TRP A 243 -6.33 -25.71 10.94
C TRP A 243 -7.25 -24.73 11.66
N PHE A 244 -6.71 -23.57 12.03
CA PHE A 244 -7.49 -22.47 12.58
C PHE A 244 -6.87 -21.11 12.24
N ASP A 245 -7.72 -20.09 12.13
CA ASP A 245 -7.32 -18.73 11.84
C ASP A 245 -8.01 -17.72 12.76
N LEU A 246 -7.32 -16.64 13.12
CA LEU A 246 -7.80 -15.61 14.05
C LEU A 246 -7.51 -14.22 13.49
N VAL A 247 -8.52 -13.34 13.54
CA VAL A 247 -8.43 -11.92 13.18
C VAL A 247 -9.01 -11.08 14.31
N TYR A 248 -8.32 -10.02 14.72
CA TYR A 248 -8.78 -9.09 15.75
C TYR A 248 -9.41 -7.85 15.11
N LEU A 249 -10.55 -7.39 15.63
CA LEU A 249 -11.37 -6.31 15.08
C LEU A 249 -11.57 -5.18 16.09
N GLY A 250 -11.72 -3.96 15.58
CA GLY A 250 -12.14 -2.78 16.37
C GLY A 250 -11.24 -2.51 17.57
N ASN A 251 -9.95 -2.19 17.36
CA ASN A 251 -8.95 -2.05 18.43
C ASN A 251 -8.83 -3.30 19.33
N CYS A 252 -8.88 -4.48 18.73
CA CYS A 252 -8.85 -5.77 19.42
C CYS A 252 -10.00 -5.98 20.42
N SER A 253 -11.14 -5.28 20.28
CA SER A 253 -12.34 -5.48 21.11
C SER A 253 -13.13 -6.73 20.72
N LYS A 254 -13.00 -7.16 19.46
CA LYS A 254 -13.58 -8.41 18.96
C LYS A 254 -12.52 -9.27 18.31
N ARG A 255 -12.76 -10.57 18.27
CA ARG A 255 -11.94 -11.56 17.59
C ARG A 255 -12.82 -12.47 16.76
N LEU A 256 -12.51 -12.60 15.48
CA LEU A 256 -13.12 -13.56 14.58
C LEU A 256 -12.21 -14.76 14.47
N THR A 257 -12.74 -15.96 14.75
CA THR A 257 -11.96 -17.20 14.75
C THR A 257 -12.63 -18.22 13.85
N ALA A 258 -11.89 -18.74 12.88
CA ALA A 258 -12.30 -19.82 12.00
C ALA A 258 -11.55 -21.11 12.36
N ILE A 259 -12.22 -22.25 12.29
CA ILE A 259 -11.63 -23.57 12.53
C ILE A 259 -12.05 -24.56 11.45
N GLY A 260 -11.15 -25.48 11.10
CA GLY A 260 -11.40 -26.60 10.21
C GLY A 260 -10.97 -27.92 10.87
N CYS A 261 -11.86 -28.90 10.87
CA CYS A 261 -11.64 -30.19 11.53
C CYS A 261 -11.44 -31.33 10.53
N GLU A 262 -10.82 -32.41 11.00
CA GLU A 262 -10.59 -33.64 10.23
C GLU A 262 -11.88 -34.29 9.70
N CYS A 263 -12.97 -34.22 10.45
CA CYS A 263 -14.26 -34.75 10.01
C CYS A 263 -15.01 -33.85 9.02
N GLY A 264 -14.44 -32.71 8.61
CA GLY A 264 -15.11 -31.73 7.75
C GLY A 264 -15.94 -30.68 8.48
N PHE A 265 -15.94 -30.70 9.81
CA PHE A 265 -16.60 -29.66 10.60
C PHE A 265 -15.85 -28.32 10.48
N VAL A 266 -16.56 -27.29 10.02
CA VAL A 266 -16.07 -25.91 9.96
C VAL A 266 -16.91 -25.05 10.89
N ALA A 267 -16.26 -24.19 11.66
CA ALA A 267 -16.96 -23.19 12.46
C ALA A 267 -16.27 -21.84 12.43
N VAL A 268 -17.07 -20.78 12.48
CA VAL A 268 -16.62 -19.41 12.69
C VAL A 268 -17.28 -18.88 13.95
N SER A 269 -16.49 -18.24 14.81
CA SER A 269 -16.96 -17.63 16.05
C SER A 269 -16.50 -16.18 16.14
N LEU A 270 -17.42 -15.26 16.42
CA LEU A 270 -17.13 -13.88 16.74
C LEU A 270 -17.17 -13.71 18.26
N VAL A 271 -16.05 -13.32 18.85
CA VAL A 271 -15.84 -13.25 20.30
C VAL A 271 -15.59 -11.82 20.72
N ASP A 272 -16.27 -11.37 21.77
CA ASP A 272 -15.90 -10.16 22.49
C ASP A 272 -14.69 -10.49 23.37
N THR A 273 -13.55 -9.88 23.10
CA THR A 273 -12.27 -10.21 23.74
C THR A 273 -12.20 -9.69 25.18
N TRP A 274 -12.95 -8.64 25.51
CA TRP A 274 -12.93 -8.04 26.85
C TRP A 274 -13.85 -8.77 27.80
N MET A 275 -15.02 -9.19 27.31
CA MET A 275 -15.99 -9.98 28.05
C MET A 275 -15.71 -11.49 27.99
N SER A 276 -14.84 -11.93 27.08
CA SER A 276 -14.57 -13.35 26.86
C SER A 276 -15.84 -14.14 26.53
N THR A 277 -16.69 -13.58 25.66
CA THR A 277 -17.98 -14.18 25.31
C THR A 277 -18.18 -14.29 23.81
N ILE A 278 -18.76 -15.39 23.35
CA ILE A 278 -19.12 -15.59 21.94
C ILE A 278 -20.36 -14.76 21.64
N THR A 279 -20.23 -13.80 20.73
CA THR A 279 -21.29 -12.91 20.24
C THR A 279 -21.94 -13.41 18.95
N GLY A 280 -21.24 -14.22 18.16
CA GLY A 280 -21.75 -14.88 16.96
C GLY A 280 -21.08 -16.22 16.73
N SER A 281 -21.80 -17.21 16.20
CA SER A 281 -21.23 -18.51 15.86
C SER A 281 -21.98 -19.12 14.67
N TRP A 282 -21.23 -19.56 13.66
CA TRP A 282 -21.73 -20.18 12.44
C TRP A 282 -20.98 -21.50 12.22
N ARG A 283 -21.67 -22.52 11.70
CA ARG A 283 -21.14 -23.87 11.58
C ARG A 283 -21.67 -24.53 10.32
N VAL A 284 -20.84 -25.33 9.67
CA VAL A 284 -21.18 -26.11 8.48
C VAL A 284 -20.40 -27.42 8.47
N GLN A 285 -20.95 -28.42 7.82
CA GLN A 285 -20.35 -29.75 7.70
C GLN A 285 -19.99 -30.00 6.24
N HIS A 286 -18.71 -30.23 5.99
CA HIS A 286 -18.15 -30.57 4.69
C HIS A 286 -17.93 -32.10 4.59
N ASP A 287 -17.96 -32.63 3.37
CA ASP A 287 -17.70 -34.05 3.08
C ASP A 287 -16.19 -34.29 2.89
N GLY A 288 -15.43 -34.19 4.00
CA GLY A 288 -14.01 -34.54 4.03
C GLY A 288 -13.15 -33.64 4.92
N PRO A 289 -11.88 -34.01 5.18
CA PRO A 289 -10.98 -33.21 6.00
C PRO A 289 -10.73 -31.81 5.43
N VAL A 290 -10.89 -30.81 6.30
CA VAL A 290 -10.57 -29.40 6.01
C VAL A 290 -9.08 -29.19 6.26
N THR A 291 -8.32 -28.96 5.19
CA THR A 291 -6.86 -28.86 5.23
C THR A 291 -6.37 -27.45 5.56
N HIS A 292 -7.16 -26.43 5.25
CA HIS A 292 -6.83 -25.03 5.53
C HIS A 292 -8.08 -24.19 5.69
N VAL A 293 -8.05 -23.21 6.61
CA VAL A 293 -9.04 -22.14 6.68
C VAL A 293 -8.33 -20.79 6.75
N ALA A 294 -8.83 -19.80 6.04
CA ALA A 294 -8.29 -18.44 6.05
C ALA A 294 -9.39 -17.39 6.05
N LEU A 295 -9.34 -16.47 7.00
CA LEU A 295 -10.20 -15.29 7.08
C LEU A 295 -9.54 -14.16 6.29
N TYR A 296 -10.29 -13.55 5.38
CA TYR A 296 -9.73 -12.52 4.51
C TYR A 296 -10.76 -11.48 4.09
N GLN A 297 -10.28 -10.34 3.62
CA GLN A 297 -11.10 -9.29 3.01
C GLN A 297 -10.82 -9.25 1.51
N ASN A 298 -11.79 -8.81 0.71
CA ASN A 298 -11.54 -8.65 -0.73
C ASN A 298 -10.52 -7.55 -0.99
N CYS A 299 -10.55 -6.44 -0.25
CA CYS A 299 -9.55 -5.38 -0.39
C CYS A 299 -8.37 -5.63 0.56
N SER A 300 -7.16 -5.34 0.10
CA SER A 300 -5.95 -5.35 0.89
C SER A 300 -5.67 -3.93 1.42
N PRO A 301 -5.83 -3.65 2.72
CA PRO A 301 -5.38 -2.39 3.29
C PRO A 301 -3.84 -2.38 3.28
N ASP A 302 -3.28 -1.60 2.36
CA ASP A 302 -1.86 -1.23 2.18
C ASP A 302 -0.89 -2.25 1.54
N PHE A 303 -0.33 -1.79 0.41
CA PHE A 303 0.80 -2.40 -0.32
C PHE A 303 2.15 -2.37 0.42
N ASN A 304 2.29 -1.55 1.47
CA ASN A 304 3.60 -1.18 2.02
C ASN A 304 3.72 -1.31 3.55
N LEU A 305 2.85 -2.08 4.22
CA LEU A 305 3.09 -2.40 5.63
C LEU A 305 4.28 -3.37 5.74
N PRO A 306 5.29 -3.09 6.58
CA PRO A 306 6.40 -4.01 6.78
C PRO A 306 5.92 -5.36 7.31
N PHE A 307 6.67 -6.40 6.93
CA PHE A 307 6.55 -7.78 7.38
C PHE A 307 6.26 -7.87 8.89
N ASN A 308 5.18 -8.57 9.26
CA ASN A 308 4.76 -8.76 10.66
C ASN A 308 4.54 -7.46 11.46
N MET A 309 3.86 -6.45 10.93
CA MET A 309 3.26 -5.42 11.79
C MET A 309 2.04 -5.96 12.56
N GLU A 310 2.26 -6.88 13.49
CA GLU A 310 1.47 -6.89 14.73
C GLU A 310 2.11 -5.87 15.67
N VAL A 311 1.57 -4.66 15.69
CA VAL A 311 2.15 -3.51 16.39
C VAL A 311 2.24 -3.77 17.90
N PHE A 312 3.45 -3.72 18.45
CA PHE A 312 3.70 -3.68 19.89
C PHE A 312 3.68 -2.23 20.40
N LYS A 313 2.88 -1.94 21.44
CA LYS A 313 3.05 -0.72 22.23
C LYS A 313 4.18 -0.93 23.23
N ASN A 314 5.22 -0.09 23.15
CA ASN A 314 6.00 0.25 24.33
C ASN A 314 6.37 1.73 24.32
N GLY A 315 5.73 2.49 25.21
CA GLY A 315 6.41 3.52 26.01
C GLY A 315 7.11 4.70 25.32
N SER A 316 6.87 5.02 24.06
CA SER A 316 7.18 6.33 23.47
C SER A 316 6.51 6.46 22.10
N ASN A 317 5.86 7.61 21.87
CA ASN A 317 5.04 7.95 20.70
C ASN A 317 5.54 7.40 19.34
N GLU A 318 5.02 6.26 18.91
CA GLU A 318 4.62 5.98 17.52
C GLU A 318 3.41 5.03 17.57
N ILE A 319 2.25 5.53 17.13
CA ILE A 319 1.03 4.74 17.02
C ILE A 319 0.92 4.33 15.56
N PHE A 320 1.28 3.10 15.24
CA PHE A 320 0.77 2.43 14.04
C PHE A 320 -0.50 1.71 14.45
N VAL A 321 -1.61 2.20 13.91
CA VAL A 321 -2.95 1.67 14.15
C VAL A 321 -3.13 0.59 13.08
N ASP A 322 -3.46 -0.66 13.42
CA ASP A 322 -4.27 -1.48 12.51
C ASP A 322 -5.40 -0.56 12.04
N PRO A 323 -5.69 -0.40 10.74
CA PRO A 323 -6.66 0.59 10.30
C PRO A 323 -7.95 0.40 11.10
N VAL A 324 -8.23 1.37 11.99
CA VAL A 324 -9.43 1.39 12.82
C VAL A 324 -10.56 1.73 11.88
N LEU A 325 -11.09 0.69 11.27
CA LEU A 325 -12.28 0.76 10.46
C LEU A 325 -13.49 0.64 11.39
N SER A 326 -14.46 1.52 11.19
CA SER A 326 -15.76 1.46 11.85
C SER A 326 -16.41 0.10 11.60
N MET A 327 -16.99 -0.49 12.65
CA MET A 327 -17.55 -1.85 12.65
C MET A 327 -18.67 -2.10 11.63
N ASP A 328 -19.25 -1.05 11.02
CA ASP A 328 -20.47 -1.13 10.22
C ASP A 328 -20.21 -1.36 8.71
N GLU A 329 -18.96 -1.41 8.25
CA GLU A 329 -18.59 -1.53 6.81
C GLU A 329 -17.64 -2.70 6.48
N ILE A 330 -17.44 -3.68 7.39
CA ILE A 330 -16.37 -4.68 7.23
C ILE A 330 -16.90 -6.04 6.74
N ASP A 331 -16.64 -6.36 5.47
CA ASP A 331 -16.98 -7.64 4.85
C ASP A 331 -15.81 -8.64 4.96
N PHE A 332 -15.93 -9.61 5.87
CA PHE A 332 -14.98 -10.73 5.99
C PHE A 332 -15.47 -11.97 5.25
N ASN A 333 -14.59 -12.59 4.49
CA ASN A 333 -14.81 -13.86 3.80
C ASN A 333 -14.04 -14.98 4.51
N LEU A 334 -14.45 -16.22 4.29
CA LEU A 334 -13.77 -17.42 4.79
C LEU A 334 -13.45 -18.36 3.64
N LEU A 335 -12.16 -18.59 3.38
CA LEU A 335 -11.70 -19.69 2.54
C LEU A 335 -11.72 -20.99 3.35
N VAL A 336 -12.27 -22.05 2.77
CA VAL A 336 -12.22 -23.42 3.26
C VAL A 336 -11.59 -24.30 2.19
N ALA A 337 -10.36 -24.77 2.44
CA ALA A 337 -9.69 -25.73 1.60
C ALA A 337 -10.04 -27.17 2.02
N ASN A 338 -10.46 -27.98 1.06
CA ASN A 338 -10.87 -29.36 1.29
C ASN A 338 -9.92 -30.35 0.62
N SER A 339 -9.76 -31.52 1.25
CA SER A 339 -8.94 -32.61 0.71
C SER A 339 -9.66 -33.52 -0.28
N LEU A 340 -10.98 -33.71 -0.14
CA LEU A 340 -11.77 -34.69 -0.92
C LEU A 340 -12.78 -34.06 -1.88
N GLN A 341 -13.19 -32.82 -1.63
CA GLN A 341 -14.15 -32.07 -2.44
C GLN A 341 -13.56 -30.73 -2.85
N SER A 342 -14.27 -29.99 -3.70
CA SER A 342 -13.84 -28.65 -4.06
C SER A 342 -13.72 -27.73 -2.84
N SER A 343 -12.67 -26.92 -2.85
CA SER A 343 -12.48 -25.82 -1.93
C SER A 343 -13.49 -24.72 -2.22
N CYS A 344 -13.90 -23.98 -1.21
CA CYS A 344 -14.92 -22.95 -1.34
C CYS A 344 -14.55 -21.69 -0.55
N SER A 345 -15.14 -20.57 -0.93
CA SER A 345 -15.11 -19.33 -0.17
C SER A 345 -16.52 -18.94 0.27
N TYR A 346 -16.72 -18.76 1.57
CA TYR A 346 -17.93 -18.19 2.15
C TYR A 346 -17.82 -16.68 2.20
N ARG A 347 -18.78 -15.98 1.63
CA ARG A 347 -18.74 -14.53 1.48
C ARG A 347 -19.48 -13.82 2.59
N ASN A 348 -18.90 -12.71 3.07
CA ASN A 348 -19.44 -11.85 4.11
C ASN A 348 -19.98 -12.65 5.31
N VAL A 349 -19.11 -13.37 6.00
CA VAL A 349 -19.45 -14.28 7.09
C VAL A 349 -20.15 -13.54 8.25
N LEU A 350 -19.84 -12.27 8.46
CA LEU A 350 -20.47 -11.48 9.52
C LEU A 350 -21.96 -11.20 9.23
N ALA A 351 -22.33 -10.97 7.96
CA ALA A 351 -23.72 -10.72 7.56
C ALA A 351 -24.48 -12.00 7.16
N CYS A 352 -23.84 -12.87 6.38
CA CYS A 352 -24.45 -14.05 5.75
C CYS A 352 -24.16 -15.37 6.48
N GLY A 353 -23.26 -15.37 7.48
CA GLY A 353 -22.78 -16.59 8.11
C GLY A 353 -22.05 -17.50 7.11
N LEU A 354 -22.31 -18.80 7.18
CA LEU A 354 -21.78 -19.80 6.25
C LEU A 354 -22.84 -20.23 5.22
N SER A 355 -23.65 -19.28 4.74
CA SER A 355 -24.74 -19.56 3.80
C SER A 355 -24.43 -19.18 2.36
N ASP A 356 -23.57 -18.18 2.15
CA ASP A 356 -23.18 -17.71 0.81
C ASP A 356 -21.87 -18.37 0.37
N GLU A 357 -21.97 -19.64 -0.02
CA GLU A 357 -20.85 -20.46 -0.48
C GLU A 357 -20.56 -20.22 -1.98
N TYR A 358 -19.28 -20.00 -2.30
CA TYR A 358 -18.76 -20.01 -3.67
C TYR A 358 -17.73 -21.13 -3.85
N ILE A 359 -17.97 -22.06 -4.77
CA ILE A 359 -17.06 -23.16 -5.05
C ILE A 359 -15.94 -22.70 -5.99
N LEU A 360 -14.68 -22.91 -5.61
CA LEU A 360 -13.54 -22.59 -6.46
C LEU A 360 -13.45 -23.61 -7.61
N PRO A 361 -13.46 -23.16 -8.87
CA PRO A 361 -13.45 -24.06 -10.02
C PRO A 361 -12.15 -24.87 -10.06
N GLN A 362 -12.20 -26.12 -10.53
CA GLN A 362 -11.02 -26.98 -10.74
C GLN A 362 -10.19 -27.34 -9.49
N SER A 363 -10.56 -26.89 -8.29
CA SER A 363 -9.78 -27.14 -7.07
C SER A 363 -9.67 -28.62 -6.68
N GLN A 364 -10.62 -29.45 -7.12
CA GLN A 364 -10.66 -30.90 -6.86
C GLN A 364 -9.99 -31.75 -7.95
N GLU A 365 -9.52 -31.15 -9.04
CA GLU A 365 -9.00 -31.89 -10.20
C GLU A 365 -7.57 -32.45 -10.00
N TYR A 366 -6.87 -31.98 -8.95
CA TYR A 366 -5.43 -32.22 -8.77
C TYR A 366 -5.11 -32.90 -7.43
N ASP A 367 -5.70 -34.07 -7.22
CA ASP A 367 -5.57 -34.90 -6.01
C ASP A 367 -6.20 -34.24 -4.78
N CYS A 368 -5.41 -33.77 -3.80
CA CYS A 368 -5.92 -33.08 -2.62
C CYS A 368 -5.28 -31.70 -2.44
N VAL A 369 -6.06 -30.73 -1.96
CA VAL A 369 -5.54 -29.40 -1.58
C VAL A 369 -4.87 -29.52 -0.22
N THR A 370 -3.59 -29.19 -0.15
CA THR A 370 -2.74 -29.37 1.04
C THR A 370 -2.53 -28.08 1.82
N CYS A 371 -2.53 -26.94 1.14
CA CYS A 371 -2.33 -25.62 1.72
C CYS A 371 -2.98 -24.53 0.88
N ALA A 372 -3.19 -23.37 1.51
CA ALA A 372 -3.68 -22.18 0.83
C ALA A 372 -2.96 -20.94 1.33
N CYS A 373 -3.02 -19.87 0.54
CA CYS A 373 -2.56 -18.54 0.91
C CYS A 373 -3.51 -17.53 0.27
N VAL A 374 -3.92 -16.52 1.02
CA VAL A 374 -4.72 -15.40 0.48
C VAL A 374 -3.85 -14.16 0.48
N ALA A 375 -3.70 -13.57 -0.69
CA ALA A 375 -2.92 -12.35 -0.85
C ALA A 375 -3.22 -11.70 -2.19
N ASP A 376 -2.94 -10.41 -2.25
CA ASP A 376 -2.87 -9.64 -3.48
C ASP A 376 -1.61 -10.02 -4.29
N PHE A 377 -1.77 -11.05 -5.11
CA PHE A 377 -0.71 -11.54 -5.99
C PHE A 377 -0.53 -10.60 -7.16
N ASP A 378 -1.59 -10.07 -7.75
CA ASP A 378 -1.46 -9.27 -8.97
C ASP A 378 -1.19 -7.77 -8.77
N MET A 379 -1.19 -7.35 -7.52
CA MET A 379 -0.91 -6.01 -7.05
C MET A 379 -1.99 -4.98 -7.44
N ASP A 380 -3.26 -5.37 -7.47
CA ASP A 380 -4.39 -4.49 -7.81
C ASP A 380 -5.16 -3.93 -6.60
N GLY A 381 -4.77 -4.28 -5.38
CA GLY A 381 -5.42 -3.88 -4.14
C GLY A 381 -6.50 -4.86 -3.69
N PHE A 382 -6.76 -5.93 -4.43
CA PHE A 382 -7.67 -7.00 -4.07
C PHE A 382 -6.92 -8.30 -3.77
N ASN A 383 -7.47 -9.10 -2.86
CA ASN A 383 -6.87 -10.36 -2.47
C ASN A 383 -7.34 -11.50 -3.39
N GLU A 384 -6.38 -12.22 -3.97
CA GLU A 384 -6.56 -13.49 -4.66
C GLU A 384 -6.40 -14.68 -3.69
N ILE A 385 -6.92 -15.83 -4.11
CA ILE A 385 -6.76 -17.10 -3.39
C ILE A 385 -5.77 -17.98 -4.13
N ALA A 386 -4.70 -18.41 -3.46
CA ALA A 386 -3.79 -19.44 -3.95
C ALA A 386 -4.02 -20.78 -3.23
N LEU A 387 -4.08 -21.87 -3.99
CA LEU A 387 -4.17 -23.25 -3.50
C LEU A 387 -2.97 -24.07 -3.97
N GLY A 388 -2.33 -24.76 -3.04
CA GLY A 388 -1.31 -25.78 -3.32
C GLY A 388 -1.91 -27.18 -3.22
N THR A 389 -1.53 -28.07 -4.13
CA THR A 389 -2.08 -29.43 -4.17
C THR A 389 -1.00 -30.51 -4.07
N TYR A 390 -1.39 -31.67 -3.55
CA TYR A 390 -0.55 -32.86 -3.55
C TYR A 390 -0.27 -33.36 -4.98
N GLY A 391 -1.22 -33.16 -5.89
CA GLY A 391 -1.09 -33.36 -7.34
C GLY A 391 -0.12 -32.38 -8.04
N GLN A 392 0.75 -31.72 -7.27
CA GLN A 392 1.86 -30.89 -7.75
C GLN A 392 1.43 -29.62 -8.50
N LYS A 393 0.23 -29.10 -8.19
CA LYS A 393 -0.28 -27.86 -8.79
C LYS A 393 -0.33 -26.72 -7.77
N LEU A 394 -0.04 -25.52 -8.27
CA LEU A 394 -0.41 -24.24 -7.67
C LEU A 394 -1.49 -23.61 -8.54
N LEU A 395 -2.59 -23.20 -7.92
CA LEU A 395 -3.76 -22.59 -8.56
C LEU A 395 -3.99 -21.22 -7.91
N ILE A 396 -4.17 -20.16 -8.70
CA ILE A 396 -4.48 -18.82 -8.16
C ILE A 396 -5.78 -18.31 -8.80
N TYR A 397 -6.70 -17.90 -7.94
CA TYR A 397 -8.03 -17.43 -8.28
C TYR A 397 -8.19 -15.95 -7.99
N ARG A 398 -8.72 -15.22 -8.96
CA ARG A 398 -9.06 -13.80 -8.82
C ARG A 398 -10.55 -13.60 -8.62
N TRP A 399 -10.87 -12.69 -7.71
CA TRP A 399 -12.23 -12.20 -7.52
C TRP A 399 -12.64 -11.25 -8.65
N LYS A 400 -13.75 -11.53 -9.32
CA LYS A 400 -14.40 -10.60 -10.24
C LYS A 400 -15.69 -10.06 -9.61
N PRO A 401 -15.77 -8.74 -9.34
CA PRO A 401 -17.04 -8.15 -8.92
C PRO A 401 -18.06 -8.28 -10.06
N GLY A 402 -19.27 -8.71 -9.72
CA GLY A 402 -20.36 -8.82 -10.68
C GLY A 402 -20.79 -7.43 -11.13
N ILE A 403 -21.03 -7.25 -12.44
CA ILE A 403 -21.57 -6.00 -12.98
C ILE A 403 -22.99 -5.82 -12.41
N PRO A 404 -23.33 -4.65 -11.84
CA PRO A 404 -24.69 -4.36 -11.42
C PRO A 404 -25.66 -4.53 -12.60
N LEU A 405 -26.81 -5.18 -12.37
CA LEU A 405 -27.83 -5.44 -13.40
C LEU A 405 -28.38 -4.17 -14.07
N ASP A 406 -28.07 -2.99 -13.53
CA ASP A 406 -28.52 -1.69 -14.05
C ASP A 406 -27.62 -1.12 -15.18
N GLU A 407 -26.44 -1.70 -15.44
CA GLU A 407 -25.50 -1.25 -16.50
C GLU A 407 -25.42 -2.19 -17.71
N VAL A 408 -26.28 -3.20 -17.79
CA VAL A 408 -26.35 -4.07 -18.98
C VAL A 408 -27.06 -3.32 -20.11
N GLU A 409 -26.30 -2.65 -20.97
CA GLU A 409 -26.82 -2.21 -22.27
C GLU A 409 -27.36 -3.43 -23.03
N VAL A 410 -28.68 -3.47 -23.20
CA VAL A 410 -29.35 -4.44 -24.05
C VAL A 410 -28.92 -4.16 -25.49
N SER A 411 -27.87 -4.85 -25.93
CA SER A 411 -27.49 -4.92 -27.34
C SER A 411 -28.63 -5.59 -28.12
N SER A 412 -29.53 -4.78 -28.67
CA SER A 412 -30.62 -5.18 -29.55
C SER A 412 -30.11 -5.50 -30.96
N LYS A 413 -29.22 -6.48 -31.10
CA LYS A 413 -28.92 -7.11 -32.38
C LYS A 413 -29.39 -8.55 -32.36
N VAL A 414 -30.60 -8.73 -32.85
CA VAL A 414 -31.13 -10.03 -33.27
C VAL A 414 -30.42 -10.38 -34.57
N ASP A 415 -29.49 -11.32 -34.55
CA ASP A 415 -28.98 -11.95 -35.77
C ASP A 415 -30.07 -12.89 -36.33
N VAL A 416 -30.57 -12.55 -37.52
CA VAL A 416 -31.73 -13.20 -38.17
C VAL A 416 -31.33 -14.46 -38.96
N GLU A 417 -30.11 -14.99 -38.80
CA GLU A 417 -29.58 -16.04 -39.68
C GLU A 417 -29.02 -17.28 -38.95
N ASN A 418 -29.80 -17.94 -38.08
CA ASN A 418 -29.79 -19.42 -37.91
C ASN A 418 -30.74 -19.91 -36.80
N PRO A 419 -31.74 -20.78 -37.05
CA PRO A 419 -32.68 -21.22 -36.01
C PRO A 419 -32.30 -22.49 -35.23
N GLU A 420 -31.14 -23.14 -35.46
CA GLU A 420 -30.93 -24.52 -34.98
C GLU A 420 -29.88 -24.74 -33.87
N HIS A 421 -29.36 -23.71 -33.21
CA HIS A 421 -28.60 -23.88 -31.97
C HIS A 421 -28.95 -22.79 -30.95
N PRO A 422 -29.72 -23.09 -29.88
CA PRO A 422 -29.79 -22.19 -28.76
C PRO A 422 -28.43 -22.24 -28.05
N MET A 423 -27.55 -21.31 -28.38
CA MET A 423 -26.40 -20.97 -27.54
C MET A 423 -26.95 -20.54 -26.18
N LEU A 424 -26.77 -21.41 -25.18
CA LEU A 424 -26.90 -21.05 -23.77
C LEU A 424 -25.84 -20.00 -23.45
N ILE A 425 -26.15 -18.73 -23.70
CA ILE A 425 -25.40 -17.62 -23.09
C ILE A 425 -25.73 -17.70 -21.59
N ARG A 426 -24.87 -18.37 -20.83
CA ARG A 426 -24.88 -18.32 -19.36
C ARG A 426 -24.50 -16.90 -18.94
N HIS A 427 -25.49 -16.01 -18.87
CA HIS A 427 -25.33 -14.75 -18.15
C HIS A 427 -25.49 -15.02 -16.65
N SER A 428 -24.39 -15.28 -15.95
CA SER A 428 -24.37 -15.19 -14.49
C SER A 428 -23.93 -13.79 -14.09
N SER A 429 -24.90 -12.95 -13.74
CA SER A 429 -24.73 -11.64 -13.11
C SER A 429 -24.49 -11.81 -11.59
N ARG A 430 -23.50 -12.63 -11.22
CA ARG A 430 -23.06 -12.81 -9.83
C ARG A 430 -21.54 -12.67 -9.79
N PRO A 431 -20.98 -12.11 -8.70
CA PRO A 431 -19.53 -12.07 -8.56
C PRO A 431 -18.97 -13.49 -8.44
N GLU A 432 -17.84 -13.72 -9.11
CA GLU A 432 -17.25 -15.05 -9.37
C GLU A 432 -15.74 -15.04 -9.11
N PHE A 433 -15.17 -16.20 -8.75
CA PHE A 433 -13.73 -16.42 -8.75
C PHE A 433 -13.31 -17.16 -10.03
N ASP A 434 -12.34 -16.58 -10.74
CA ASP A 434 -11.77 -17.14 -11.96
C ASP A 434 -10.34 -17.65 -11.69
N LEU A 435 -10.01 -18.83 -12.23
CA LEU A 435 -8.63 -19.33 -12.23
C LEU A 435 -7.82 -18.50 -13.22
N ILE A 436 -6.84 -17.74 -12.72
CA ILE A 436 -6.00 -16.83 -13.53
C ILE A 436 -4.55 -17.30 -13.67
N PHE A 437 -4.10 -18.22 -12.82
CA PHE A 437 -2.75 -18.76 -12.91
C PHE A 437 -2.69 -20.21 -12.43
N GLN A 438 -1.92 -21.01 -13.16
CA GLN A 438 -1.62 -22.39 -12.82
C GLN A 438 -0.14 -22.68 -13.06
N LYS A 439 0.50 -23.37 -12.11
CA LYS A 439 1.86 -23.88 -12.27
C LYS A 439 1.99 -25.31 -11.77
N THR A 440 2.71 -26.14 -12.52
CA THR A 440 3.11 -27.50 -12.10
C THR A 440 4.48 -27.45 -11.45
N PHE A 441 4.65 -28.17 -10.34
CA PHE A 441 5.94 -28.44 -9.71
C PHE A 441 6.35 -29.89 -9.94
N ALA A 442 7.62 -30.23 -9.76
CA ALA A 442 8.10 -31.61 -9.83
C ALA A 442 7.67 -32.48 -8.63
N TYR A 443 7.16 -31.84 -7.57
CA TYR A 443 6.88 -32.48 -6.28
C TYR A 443 5.62 -31.87 -5.65
N PRO A 444 4.90 -32.62 -4.77
CA PRO A 444 3.72 -32.14 -4.07
C PRO A 444 3.96 -30.81 -3.35
N VAL A 445 3.05 -29.86 -3.50
CA VAL A 445 3.07 -28.58 -2.79
C VAL A 445 2.52 -28.80 -1.39
N LEU A 446 3.20 -28.31 -0.35
CA LEU A 446 2.87 -28.59 1.06
C LEU A 446 2.60 -27.33 1.88
N ALA A 447 3.21 -26.20 1.54
CA ALA A 447 2.97 -24.92 2.19
C ALA A 447 3.19 -23.77 1.21
N LEU A 448 2.44 -22.69 1.39
CA LEU A 448 2.53 -21.45 0.62
C LEU A 448 2.72 -20.28 1.57
N ASP A 449 3.53 -19.32 1.16
CA ASP A 449 3.77 -18.12 1.95
C ASP A 449 4.13 -16.94 1.03
N TYR A 450 3.47 -15.79 1.18
CA TYR A 450 3.65 -14.66 0.25
C TYR A 450 4.08 -13.38 0.97
N ALA A 451 5.22 -12.84 0.55
CA ALA A 451 6.02 -12.00 1.42
C ALA A 451 7.13 -11.24 0.65
N ASP A 452 7.23 -9.91 0.78
CA ASP A 452 8.42 -9.07 0.42
C ASP A 452 9.69 -9.43 1.21
N PHE A 453 10.29 -10.58 0.93
CA PHE A 453 11.45 -11.09 1.64
C PHE A 453 12.72 -10.28 1.33
N THR A 454 12.79 -9.65 0.15
CA THR A 454 13.94 -8.85 -0.27
C THR A 454 13.94 -7.41 0.27
N GLY A 455 12.79 -6.90 0.72
CA GLY A 455 12.66 -5.55 1.26
C GLY A 455 12.69 -4.47 0.17
N ASP A 456 12.30 -4.81 -1.06
CA ASP A 456 12.22 -3.90 -2.20
C ASP A 456 10.76 -3.48 -2.53
N GLY A 457 9.80 -3.96 -1.74
CA GLY A 457 8.38 -3.68 -1.89
C GLY A 457 7.70 -4.55 -2.94
N VAL A 458 8.37 -5.58 -3.48
CA VAL A 458 7.80 -6.63 -4.30
C VAL A 458 7.77 -7.91 -3.48
N ARG A 459 6.60 -8.53 -3.35
CA ARG A 459 6.45 -9.76 -2.57
C ARG A 459 6.85 -11.00 -3.38
N GLU A 460 7.59 -11.91 -2.78
CA GLU A 460 7.91 -13.22 -3.31
C GLU A 460 6.95 -14.29 -2.77
N LEU A 461 6.63 -15.28 -3.62
CA LEU A 461 5.84 -16.45 -3.25
C LEU A 461 6.78 -17.62 -2.95
N PHE A 462 6.80 -18.06 -1.70
CA PHE A 462 7.50 -19.26 -1.25
C PHE A 462 6.59 -20.47 -1.38
N VAL A 463 7.05 -21.47 -2.13
CA VAL A 463 6.34 -22.73 -2.34
C VAL A 463 7.17 -23.86 -1.79
N SER A 464 6.71 -24.44 -0.69
CA SER A 464 7.35 -25.61 -0.11
C SER A 464 6.87 -26.90 -0.78
N THR A 465 7.81 -27.78 -1.08
CA THR A 465 7.58 -29.11 -1.66
C THR A 465 8.25 -30.20 -0.84
N THR A 466 7.95 -31.48 -1.13
CA THR A 466 8.60 -32.62 -0.45
C THR A 466 10.13 -32.70 -0.61
N ARG A 467 10.73 -31.91 -1.51
CA ARG A 467 12.17 -31.94 -1.84
C ARG A 467 12.87 -30.60 -1.64
N GLY A 468 12.15 -29.52 -1.37
CA GLY A 468 12.73 -28.20 -1.36
C GLY A 468 11.73 -27.07 -1.34
N VAL A 469 12.23 -25.85 -1.26
CA VAL A 469 11.43 -24.62 -1.33
C VAL A 469 11.77 -23.87 -2.60
N ALA A 470 10.76 -23.64 -3.43
CA ALA A 470 10.84 -22.77 -4.60
C ALA A 470 10.52 -21.33 -4.17
N VAL A 471 11.36 -20.38 -4.58
CA VAL A 471 11.10 -18.95 -4.46
C VAL A 471 10.65 -18.44 -5.82
N ILE A 472 9.41 -17.98 -5.87
CA ILE A 472 8.77 -17.49 -7.07
C ILE A 472 8.67 -15.98 -6.98
N GLN A 473 9.28 -15.29 -7.94
CA GLN A 473 9.29 -13.84 -8.03
C GLN A 473 8.37 -13.40 -9.17
N HIS A 474 7.71 -12.26 -9.00
CA HIS A 474 7.05 -11.60 -10.11
C HIS A 474 8.06 -11.19 -11.18
N ASP A 475 7.66 -11.25 -12.46
CA ASP A 475 8.44 -10.61 -13.51
C ASP A 475 8.53 -9.10 -13.23
N LEU A 476 9.73 -8.61 -12.93
CA LEU A 476 9.97 -7.21 -12.60
C LEU A 476 9.55 -6.24 -13.73
N ASN A 477 9.57 -6.69 -14.99
CA ASN A 477 9.09 -5.87 -16.11
C ASN A 477 7.56 -5.75 -16.08
N ASP A 478 6.85 -6.83 -15.76
CA ASP A 478 5.40 -6.82 -15.63
C ASP A 478 4.96 -6.06 -14.37
N VAL A 479 5.69 -6.16 -13.25
CA VAL A 479 5.45 -5.33 -12.05
C VAL A 479 5.65 -3.85 -12.36
N ARG A 480 6.70 -3.48 -13.11
CA ARG A 480 6.91 -2.09 -13.54
C ARG A 480 5.82 -1.60 -14.49
N ALA A 481 5.40 -2.46 -15.43
CA ALA A 481 4.31 -2.15 -16.35
C ALA A 481 2.99 -1.96 -15.58
N ARG A 482 2.70 -2.79 -14.58
CA ARG A 482 1.52 -2.68 -13.71
C ARG A 482 1.59 -1.50 -12.75
N LYS A 483 2.74 -1.18 -12.15
CA LYS A 483 2.92 0.05 -11.36
C LYS A 483 2.64 1.31 -12.20
N ASN A 484 3.00 1.31 -13.48
CA ASN A 484 2.65 2.37 -14.42
C ASN A 484 1.14 2.40 -14.80
N ILE A 485 0.41 1.31 -14.59
CA ILE A 485 -1.05 1.20 -14.75
C ILE A 485 -1.78 1.60 -13.46
N MET A 486 -1.21 1.31 -12.28
CA MET A 486 -1.75 1.61 -10.94
C MET A 486 -1.49 3.03 -10.46
N SER A 487 -0.51 3.75 -11.02
CA SER A 487 -0.27 5.15 -10.69
C SER A 487 -1.32 6.06 -11.32
N HIS A 488 -1.78 7.04 -10.56
CA HIS A 488 -2.75 8.00 -11.04
C HIS A 488 -2.15 8.82 -12.18
N LYS A 489 -2.81 8.77 -13.33
CA LYS A 489 -2.48 9.63 -14.47
C LYS A 489 -2.78 11.09 -14.17
N VAL A 490 -1.76 11.94 -14.30
CA VAL A 490 -1.89 13.40 -14.27
C VAL A 490 -1.53 13.99 -15.64
N LEU A 491 -2.36 14.89 -16.16
CA LEU A 491 -2.10 15.63 -17.39
C LEU A 491 -1.76 17.08 -17.06
N ILE A 492 -0.56 17.51 -17.39
CA ILE A 492 -0.09 18.89 -17.15
C ILE A 492 -0.09 19.64 -18.48
N THR A 493 -0.94 20.65 -18.61
CA THR A 493 -0.89 21.54 -19.78
C THR A 493 0.10 22.66 -19.60
N GLY A 494 0.86 22.98 -20.65
CA GLY A 494 1.91 24.00 -20.55
C GLY A 494 3.11 23.52 -19.74
N ALA A 495 3.37 22.20 -19.71
CA ALA A 495 4.49 21.56 -19.01
C ALA A 495 5.87 22.10 -19.46
N SER A 496 5.98 22.64 -20.68
CA SER A 496 7.21 23.30 -21.15
C SER A 496 7.48 24.68 -20.52
N GLY A 497 6.50 25.29 -19.84
CA GLY A 497 6.57 26.62 -19.25
C GLY A 497 7.24 26.63 -17.87
N LEU A 498 7.50 27.83 -17.33
CA LEU A 498 8.20 28.03 -16.06
C LEU A 498 7.63 27.19 -14.90
N LEU A 499 6.33 27.34 -14.61
CA LEU A 499 5.67 26.57 -13.57
C LEU A 499 5.46 25.11 -13.99
N GLY A 500 5.08 24.88 -15.26
CA GLY A 500 4.79 23.55 -15.78
C GLY A 500 5.96 22.58 -15.67
N ARG A 501 7.21 23.07 -15.83
CA ARG A 501 8.42 22.23 -15.65
C ARG A 501 8.60 21.80 -14.20
N ALA A 502 8.45 22.74 -13.25
CA ALA A 502 8.56 22.42 -11.84
C ALA A 502 7.50 21.41 -11.39
N ILE A 503 6.27 21.52 -11.91
CA ILE A 503 5.20 20.54 -11.64
C ILE A 503 5.54 19.20 -12.29
N PHE A 504 5.99 19.21 -13.55
CA PHE A 504 6.36 17.98 -14.26
C PHE A 504 7.47 17.25 -13.51
N ASP A 505 8.50 17.95 -13.05
CA ASP A 505 9.61 17.37 -12.29
C ASP A 505 9.12 16.84 -10.94
N GLU A 506 8.38 17.63 -10.15
CA GLU A 506 7.86 17.21 -8.83
C GLU A 506 6.98 15.95 -8.93
N PHE A 507 6.05 15.88 -9.87
CA PHE A 507 5.20 14.69 -10.01
C PHE A 507 6.01 13.45 -10.46
N ASN A 508 7.08 13.63 -11.24
CA ASN A 508 7.98 12.53 -11.61
C ASN A 508 8.91 12.09 -10.45
N GLU A 509 9.04 12.87 -9.38
CA GLU A 509 9.74 12.44 -8.16
C GLU A 509 8.94 11.39 -7.37
N HIS A 510 7.64 11.23 -7.67
CA HIS A 510 6.74 10.25 -7.02
C HIS A 510 6.15 9.24 -8.05
N PRO A 511 6.99 8.47 -8.78
CA PRO A 511 6.53 7.55 -9.84
C PRO A 511 5.66 6.39 -9.32
N GLU A 512 5.71 6.12 -8.02
CA GLU A 512 4.81 5.16 -7.35
C GLU A 512 3.37 5.67 -7.23
N LYS A 513 3.16 6.99 -7.31
CA LYS A 513 1.84 7.63 -7.22
C LYS A 513 1.34 8.14 -8.56
N TRP A 514 2.24 8.70 -9.38
CA TRP A 514 1.84 9.47 -10.56
C TRP A 514 2.41 8.92 -11.86
N ASN A 515 1.54 8.80 -12.86
CA ASN A 515 1.93 8.68 -14.26
C ASN A 515 1.78 10.05 -14.92
N VAL A 516 2.90 10.69 -15.29
CA VAL A 516 2.93 12.11 -15.65
C VAL A 516 2.89 12.31 -17.17
N ILE A 517 1.81 12.90 -17.67
CA ILE A 517 1.68 13.31 -19.07
C ILE A 517 1.84 14.84 -19.15
N GLY A 518 2.95 15.30 -19.70
CA GLY A 518 3.19 16.73 -19.93
C GLY A 518 2.89 17.12 -21.38
N THR A 519 2.14 18.20 -21.59
CA THR A 519 1.90 18.76 -22.93
C THR A 519 2.56 20.11 -23.14
N GLY A 520 2.98 20.38 -24.38
CA GLY A 520 3.54 21.66 -24.81
C GLY A 520 3.21 21.95 -26.28
N PHE A 521 3.55 23.16 -26.75
CA PHE A 521 3.24 23.55 -28.13
C PHE A 521 4.47 23.97 -28.93
N THR A 522 5.06 25.14 -28.64
CA THR A 522 6.21 25.68 -29.41
C THR A 522 7.57 25.22 -28.90
N ARG A 523 7.68 24.86 -27.61
CA ARG A 523 8.93 24.48 -26.95
C ARG A 523 8.88 23.01 -26.50
N ILE A 524 8.67 22.10 -27.45
CA ILE A 524 8.57 20.67 -27.16
C ILE A 524 9.97 20.04 -27.08
N ALA A 525 10.17 19.17 -26.11
CA ALA A 525 11.26 18.21 -26.08
C ALA A 525 10.71 16.92 -25.46
N PRO A 526 11.18 15.72 -25.88
CA PRO A 526 10.84 14.48 -25.20
C PRO A 526 11.10 14.62 -23.69
N PRO A 527 10.20 14.12 -22.82
CA PRO A 527 9.05 13.26 -23.10
C PRO A 527 7.71 13.99 -23.36
N LEU A 528 7.69 15.31 -23.59
CA LEU A 528 6.44 16.08 -23.71
C LEU A 528 5.66 15.78 -25.00
N VAL A 529 4.34 15.72 -24.88
CA VAL A 529 3.40 15.54 -26.00
C VAL A 529 3.06 16.90 -26.61
N LYS A 530 3.09 17.00 -27.94
CA LYS A 530 2.69 18.23 -28.63
C LYS A 530 1.16 18.29 -28.71
N VAL A 531 0.56 19.36 -28.21
CA VAL A 531 -0.88 19.64 -28.30
C VAL A 531 -1.08 21.14 -28.53
N ASP A 532 -1.76 21.53 -29.60
CA ASP A 532 -2.26 22.90 -29.75
C ASP A 532 -3.56 23.05 -28.96
N LEU A 533 -3.49 23.71 -27.81
CA LEU A 533 -4.67 23.94 -26.99
C LEU A 533 -5.69 24.88 -27.65
N THR A 534 -5.35 25.60 -28.72
CA THR A 534 -6.35 26.38 -29.46
C THR A 534 -7.18 25.54 -30.42
N ASN A 535 -6.78 24.28 -30.65
CA ASN A 535 -7.51 23.29 -31.41
C ASN A 535 -8.30 22.36 -30.48
N VAL A 536 -9.62 22.45 -30.52
CA VAL A 536 -10.53 21.69 -29.63
C VAL A 536 -10.41 20.19 -29.87
N ASP A 537 -10.21 19.76 -31.11
CA ASP A 537 -10.12 18.35 -31.46
C ASP A 537 -8.84 17.73 -30.90
N GLU A 538 -7.70 18.45 -30.98
CA GLU A 538 -6.44 18.00 -30.38
C GLU A 538 -6.51 17.90 -28.85
N ILE A 539 -7.22 18.82 -28.18
CA ILE A 539 -7.45 18.74 -26.74
C ILE A 539 -8.26 17.47 -26.42
N ARG A 540 -9.38 17.26 -27.13
CA ARG A 540 -10.26 16.11 -26.94
C ARG A 540 -9.53 14.80 -27.17
N GLU A 541 -8.83 14.66 -28.28
CA GLU A 541 -8.04 13.48 -28.59
C GLU A 541 -7.00 13.21 -27.52
N CYS A 542 -6.31 14.23 -27.02
CA CYS A 542 -5.33 14.08 -25.95
C CYS A 542 -5.99 13.58 -24.66
N VAL A 543 -7.03 14.25 -24.18
CA VAL A 543 -7.70 13.89 -22.92
C VAL A 543 -8.31 12.49 -23.01
N LEU A 544 -9.02 12.18 -24.10
CA LEU A 544 -9.67 10.88 -24.29
C LEU A 544 -8.67 9.73 -24.48
N LYS A 545 -7.53 9.99 -25.12
CA LYS A 545 -6.45 9.00 -25.27
C LYS A 545 -5.81 8.64 -23.94
N TYR A 546 -5.50 9.64 -23.12
CA TYR A 546 -4.74 9.43 -21.89
C TYR A 546 -5.63 9.08 -20.69
N GLN A 547 -6.89 9.49 -20.67
CA GLN A 547 -7.83 9.30 -19.55
C GLN A 547 -7.20 9.71 -18.20
N PRO A 548 -6.80 10.99 -18.02
CA PRO A 548 -6.15 11.43 -16.79
C PRO A 548 -7.15 11.47 -15.63
N HIS A 549 -6.70 11.15 -14.41
CA HIS A 549 -7.49 11.34 -13.19
C HIS A 549 -7.45 12.79 -12.71
N VAL A 550 -6.35 13.51 -12.99
CA VAL A 550 -6.18 14.93 -12.66
C VAL A 550 -5.61 15.67 -13.86
N ILE A 551 -6.18 16.82 -14.20
CA ILE A 551 -5.62 17.76 -15.16
C ILE A 551 -5.16 19.02 -14.42
N ILE A 552 -3.89 19.39 -14.59
CA ILE A 552 -3.34 20.65 -14.08
C ILE A 552 -3.16 21.62 -15.25
N HIS A 553 -3.97 22.68 -15.26
CA HIS A 553 -4.01 23.64 -16.36
C HIS A 553 -3.09 24.84 -16.11
N CYS A 554 -1.84 24.78 -16.59
CA CYS A 554 -0.86 25.87 -16.46
C CYS A 554 -0.67 26.71 -17.73
N ALA A 555 -1.15 26.24 -18.89
CA ALA A 555 -1.01 26.97 -20.14
C ALA A 555 -1.86 28.26 -20.13
N ALA A 556 -1.22 29.41 -20.41
CA ALA A 556 -1.90 30.70 -20.49
C ALA A 556 -1.07 31.72 -21.28
N GLN A 557 -1.75 32.70 -21.90
CA GLN A 557 -1.10 33.96 -22.29
C GLN A 557 -1.00 34.84 -21.05
N ARG A 558 0.20 34.87 -20.46
CA ARG A 558 0.47 35.54 -19.17
C ARG A 558 1.00 36.97 -19.26
N SER A 559 1.37 37.45 -20.45
CA SER A 559 1.97 38.78 -20.62
C SER A 559 0.86 39.83 -20.81
N PRO A 560 0.67 40.78 -19.87
CA PRO A 560 -0.37 41.81 -19.99
C PRO A 560 -0.25 42.63 -21.28
N ASP A 561 0.97 42.90 -21.73
CA ASP A 561 1.24 43.66 -22.96
C ASP A 561 0.81 42.86 -24.20
N LYS A 562 1.13 41.55 -24.27
CA LYS A 562 0.66 40.68 -25.37
C LYS A 562 -0.86 40.49 -25.38
N VAL A 563 -1.50 40.47 -24.21
CA VAL A 563 -2.97 40.43 -24.11
C VAL A 563 -3.60 41.72 -24.65
N ASN A 564 -2.92 42.87 -24.47
CA ASN A 564 -3.40 44.13 -25.03
C ASN A 564 -3.25 44.17 -26.56
N GLU A 565 -2.16 43.62 -27.09
CA GLU A 565 -1.90 43.51 -28.54
C GLU A 565 -2.88 42.57 -29.25
N ASP A 566 -3.14 41.38 -28.70
CA ASP A 566 -4.07 40.39 -29.27
C ASP A 566 -4.98 39.80 -28.20
N TYR A 567 -6.01 40.57 -27.86
CA TYR A 567 -7.00 40.19 -26.85
C TYR A 567 -7.80 38.94 -27.26
N ALA A 568 -8.13 38.79 -28.55
CA ALA A 568 -8.97 37.70 -29.02
C ALA A 568 -8.24 36.34 -28.89
N SER A 569 -6.96 36.28 -29.23
CA SER A 569 -6.17 35.06 -29.01
C SER A 569 -5.95 34.77 -27.54
N ALA A 570 -5.75 35.80 -26.71
CA ALA A 570 -5.63 35.64 -25.26
C ALA A 570 -6.93 35.12 -24.63
N GLU A 571 -8.08 35.62 -25.06
CA GLU A 571 -9.39 35.17 -24.59
C GLU A 571 -9.65 33.71 -24.98
N ARG A 572 -9.35 33.32 -26.24
CA ARG A 572 -9.43 31.92 -26.66
C ARG A 572 -8.60 31.01 -25.75
N LEU A 573 -7.33 31.35 -25.53
CA LEU A 573 -6.44 30.51 -24.73
C LEU A 573 -6.73 30.52 -23.23
N ASN A 574 -7.10 31.66 -22.64
CA ASN A 574 -7.25 31.80 -21.19
C ASN A 574 -8.67 31.50 -20.68
N VAL A 575 -9.68 31.57 -21.55
CA VAL A 575 -11.11 31.40 -21.20
C VAL A 575 -11.68 30.16 -21.87
N GLU A 576 -11.65 30.10 -23.19
CA GLU A 576 -12.35 29.05 -23.94
C GLU A 576 -11.70 27.67 -23.76
N VAL A 577 -10.37 27.59 -23.81
CA VAL A 577 -9.64 26.36 -23.49
C VAL A 577 -9.91 25.89 -22.07
N SER A 578 -9.96 26.82 -21.11
CA SER A 578 -10.21 26.50 -19.71
C SER A 578 -11.64 25.94 -19.51
N ARG A 579 -12.63 26.49 -20.22
CA ARG A 579 -14.00 25.95 -20.27
C ARG A 579 -14.03 24.53 -20.82
N ILE A 580 -13.38 24.30 -21.97
CA ILE A 580 -13.35 22.99 -22.64
C ILE A 580 -12.71 21.94 -21.74
N LEU A 581 -11.57 22.25 -21.10
CA LEU A 581 -10.92 21.32 -20.17
C LEU A 581 -11.82 20.99 -18.98
N ALA A 582 -12.57 21.96 -18.44
CA ALA A 582 -13.52 21.71 -17.36
C ALA A 582 -14.69 20.81 -17.79
N GLU A 583 -15.19 20.99 -19.01
CA GLU A 583 -16.23 20.10 -19.58
C GLU A 583 -15.71 18.68 -19.76
N LEU A 584 -14.50 18.53 -20.30
CA LEU A 584 -13.89 17.23 -20.52
C LEU A 584 -13.57 16.52 -19.21
N THR A 585 -13.03 17.19 -18.20
CA THR A 585 -12.79 16.54 -16.91
C THR A 585 -14.09 16.05 -16.27
N LYS A 586 -15.19 16.80 -16.43
CA LYS A 586 -16.51 16.35 -15.99
C LYS A 586 -17.01 15.12 -16.76
N GLU A 587 -16.77 15.09 -18.08
CA GLU A 587 -17.14 13.97 -18.96
C GLU A 587 -16.43 12.66 -18.57
N ILE A 588 -15.14 12.73 -18.22
CA ILE A 588 -14.33 11.54 -17.88
C ILE A 588 -14.20 11.28 -16.38
N HIS A 589 -15.00 11.95 -15.54
CA HIS A 589 -14.93 11.85 -14.06
C HIS A 589 -13.54 12.13 -13.47
N ALA A 590 -12.82 13.11 -14.03
CA ALA A 590 -11.51 13.57 -13.57
C ALA A 590 -11.59 14.91 -12.82
N HIS A 591 -10.52 15.26 -12.13
CA HIS A 591 -10.38 16.55 -11.46
C HIS A 591 -9.63 17.57 -12.32
N LEU A 592 -10.04 18.84 -12.23
CA LEU A 592 -9.32 19.96 -12.84
C LEU A 592 -8.74 20.87 -11.76
N ILE A 593 -7.44 21.16 -11.86
CA ILE A 593 -6.78 22.23 -11.11
C ILE A 593 -6.37 23.33 -12.10
N TYR A 594 -6.98 24.50 -11.97
CA TYR A 594 -6.68 25.67 -12.80
C TYR A 594 -5.76 26.65 -12.09
N ILE A 595 -4.67 27.03 -12.76
CA ILE A 595 -3.75 28.05 -12.26
C ILE A 595 -4.26 29.44 -12.62
N SER A 596 -4.66 30.22 -11.63
CA SER A 596 -5.10 31.62 -11.78
C SER A 596 -4.04 32.60 -11.25
N THR A 597 -4.40 33.86 -11.00
CA THR A 597 -3.47 34.95 -10.70
C THR A 597 -4.02 35.91 -9.66
N ASP A 598 -3.14 36.53 -8.89
CA ASP A 598 -3.41 37.70 -8.05
C ASP A 598 -3.91 38.95 -8.83
N TYR A 599 -3.68 39.01 -10.15
CA TYR A 599 -4.15 40.11 -11.02
C TYR A 599 -5.68 40.16 -11.20
N VAL A 600 -6.43 39.20 -10.64
CA VAL A 600 -7.90 39.29 -10.54
C VAL A 600 -8.35 40.36 -9.56
N PHE A 601 -7.46 40.86 -8.69
CA PHE A 601 -7.74 41.91 -7.72
C PHE A 601 -7.26 43.29 -8.18
N ASP A 602 -7.87 44.34 -7.62
CA ASP A 602 -7.56 45.74 -7.93
C ASP A 602 -6.34 46.29 -7.16
N GLY A 603 -5.99 45.65 -6.05
CA GLY A 603 -4.86 45.99 -5.19
C GLY A 603 -5.09 47.18 -4.24
N ASN A 604 -6.34 47.49 -3.92
CA ASN A 604 -6.76 48.57 -3.03
C ASN A 604 -7.01 48.15 -1.58
N SER A 605 -7.27 46.86 -1.28
CA SER A 605 -7.68 46.39 0.06
C SER A 605 -7.10 45.02 0.45
N PRO A 606 -5.76 44.87 0.50
CA PRO A 606 -5.10 43.63 0.94
C PRO A 606 -5.20 43.41 2.48
N PRO A 607 -5.07 42.16 2.97
CA PRO A 607 -4.95 40.93 2.19
C PRO A 607 -6.31 40.47 1.64
N TYR A 608 -6.33 39.99 0.40
CA TYR A 608 -7.53 39.49 -0.26
C TYR A 608 -7.83 38.05 0.14
N LYS A 609 -9.09 37.76 0.44
CA LYS A 609 -9.62 36.40 0.67
C LYS A 609 -10.20 35.80 -0.60
N GLU A 610 -10.44 34.49 -0.62
CA GLU A 610 -11.02 33.79 -1.77
C GLU A 610 -12.44 34.25 -2.10
N THR A 611 -13.16 34.72 -1.09
CA THR A 611 -14.54 35.23 -1.21
C THR A 611 -14.62 36.71 -1.55
N ASP A 612 -13.49 37.43 -1.60
CA ASP A 612 -13.50 38.85 -1.94
C ASP A 612 -13.78 39.05 -3.43
N ASN A 613 -14.42 40.17 -3.76
CA ASN A 613 -14.78 40.50 -5.13
C ASN A 613 -13.54 40.69 -6.01
N ALA A 614 -13.43 39.90 -7.07
CA ALA A 614 -12.41 40.09 -8.10
C ALA A 614 -12.76 41.29 -8.98
N CYS A 615 -11.85 42.28 -9.05
CA CYS A 615 -11.98 43.51 -9.83
C CYS A 615 -10.67 43.81 -10.57
N PRO A 616 -10.36 43.09 -11.66
CA PRO A 616 -9.08 43.22 -12.34
C PRO A 616 -8.90 44.59 -13.00
N VAL A 617 -7.71 45.17 -12.84
CA VAL A 617 -7.36 46.50 -13.41
C VAL A 617 -6.77 46.43 -14.82
N ASN A 618 -6.54 45.23 -15.36
CA ASN A 618 -6.02 45.04 -16.72
C ASN A 618 -6.67 43.85 -17.43
N LYS A 619 -6.51 43.81 -18.76
CA LYS A 619 -7.12 42.79 -19.63
C LYS A 619 -6.64 41.37 -19.31
N TYR A 620 -5.38 41.19 -18.89
CA TYR A 620 -4.87 39.87 -18.48
C TYR A 620 -5.64 39.34 -17.25
N GLY A 621 -5.75 40.13 -16.18
CA GLY A 621 -6.54 39.79 -15.00
C GLY A 621 -8.00 39.50 -15.36
N LEU A 622 -8.58 40.28 -16.26
CA LEU A 622 -9.94 40.05 -16.78
C LEU A 622 -10.09 38.71 -17.50
N THR A 623 -9.15 38.32 -18.36
CA THR A 623 -9.21 37.00 -19.03
C THR A 623 -9.07 35.85 -18.04
N LYS A 624 -8.22 35.97 -17.02
CA LYS A 624 -8.08 34.93 -15.99
C LYS A 624 -9.33 34.81 -15.11
N LEU A 625 -9.94 35.93 -14.73
CA LEU A 625 -11.22 35.93 -14.01
C LEU A 625 -12.35 35.30 -14.84
N ARG A 626 -12.43 35.61 -16.14
CA ARG A 626 -13.40 34.97 -17.05
C ARG A 626 -13.15 33.46 -17.17
N GLY A 627 -11.88 33.04 -17.19
CA GLY A 627 -11.51 31.62 -17.13
C GLY A 627 -11.98 30.93 -15.86
N GLU A 628 -11.77 31.56 -14.68
CA GLU A 628 -12.31 31.06 -13.40
C GLU A 628 -13.83 30.87 -13.46
N GLN A 629 -14.55 31.86 -13.97
CA GLN A 629 -16.01 31.82 -14.10
C GLN A 629 -16.46 30.71 -15.06
N ALA A 630 -15.80 30.57 -16.21
CA ALA A 630 -16.13 29.54 -17.19
C ALA A 630 -15.92 28.12 -16.64
N ILE A 631 -14.84 27.90 -15.88
CA ILE A 631 -14.57 26.62 -15.21
C ILE A 631 -15.65 26.32 -14.16
N ILE A 632 -15.97 27.28 -13.28
CA ILE A 632 -16.97 27.07 -12.21
C ILE A 632 -18.34 26.73 -12.80
N LEU A 633 -18.72 27.34 -13.93
CA LEU A 633 -19.97 27.05 -14.62
C LEU A 633 -19.97 25.66 -15.27
N ALA A 634 -18.86 25.24 -15.88
CA ALA A 634 -18.74 23.95 -16.55
C ALA A 634 -18.62 22.78 -15.57
N ASN A 635 -17.72 22.90 -14.57
CA ASN A 635 -17.42 21.88 -13.58
C ASN A 635 -17.18 22.50 -12.19
N PRO A 636 -18.23 22.60 -11.34
CA PRO A 636 -18.17 23.20 -10.00
C PRO A 636 -17.23 22.51 -9.01
N ASP A 637 -16.85 21.26 -9.26
CA ASP A 637 -15.94 20.51 -8.39
C ASP A 637 -14.45 20.73 -8.74
N SER A 638 -14.17 21.60 -9.71
CA SER A 638 -12.81 22.02 -10.05
C SER A 638 -12.15 22.83 -8.92
N VAL A 639 -10.83 22.77 -8.86
CA VAL A 639 -9.99 23.60 -7.99
C VAL A 639 -9.40 24.75 -8.81
N ILE A 640 -9.44 25.95 -8.25
CA ILE A 640 -8.78 27.14 -8.81
C ILE A 640 -7.72 27.59 -7.81
N LEU A 641 -6.45 27.60 -8.21
CA LEU A 641 -5.36 28.09 -7.38
C LEU A 641 -4.88 29.45 -7.89
N ARG A 642 -5.18 30.52 -7.17
CA ARG A 642 -4.65 31.87 -7.43
C ARG A 642 -3.24 31.98 -6.85
N ILE A 643 -2.28 32.32 -7.69
CA ILE A 643 -0.87 32.49 -7.33
C ILE A 643 -0.32 33.85 -7.77
N PRO A 644 0.71 34.40 -7.10
CA PRO A 644 1.27 35.69 -7.44
C PRO A 644 2.35 35.57 -8.53
N VAL A 645 3.20 36.58 -8.64
CA VAL A 645 4.36 36.57 -9.55
C VAL A 645 5.34 35.42 -9.23
N LEU A 646 5.73 34.67 -10.26
CA LEU A 646 6.51 33.43 -10.12
C LEU A 646 7.99 33.64 -10.41
N TYR A 647 8.85 32.86 -9.75
CA TYR A 647 10.26 32.66 -10.10
C TYR A 647 10.66 31.21 -9.85
N GLY A 648 11.70 30.74 -10.53
CA GLY A 648 12.08 29.34 -10.52
C GLY A 648 13.20 29.06 -11.51
N ASP A 649 13.45 27.78 -11.80
CA ASP A 649 14.45 27.36 -12.77
C ASP A 649 14.08 27.86 -14.18
N VAL A 650 14.80 28.88 -14.63
CA VAL A 650 14.58 29.58 -15.90
C VAL A 650 15.57 29.13 -16.97
N LYS A 651 15.12 29.06 -18.23
CA LYS A 651 16.04 28.89 -19.37
C LYS A 651 16.73 30.20 -19.75
N GLU A 652 16.00 31.30 -19.61
CA GLU A 652 16.44 32.67 -19.87
C GLU A 652 15.92 33.57 -18.76
N LEU A 653 16.67 34.60 -18.37
CA LEU A 653 16.28 35.48 -17.26
C LEU A 653 14.93 36.17 -17.48
N GLU A 654 14.49 36.38 -18.72
CA GLU A 654 13.21 37.02 -19.05
C GLU A 654 12.00 36.11 -18.85
N GLU A 655 12.22 34.82 -18.59
CA GLU A 655 11.13 33.88 -18.39
C GLU A 655 10.34 34.20 -17.11
N SER A 656 10.95 34.82 -16.10
CA SER A 656 10.26 35.37 -14.94
C SER A 656 10.46 36.89 -14.83
N ALA A 657 9.40 37.59 -14.39
CA ALA A 657 9.47 39.01 -14.08
C ALA A 657 10.39 39.33 -12.89
N ILE A 658 10.74 38.32 -12.10
CA ILE A 658 11.68 38.40 -10.97
C ILE A 658 13.10 38.17 -11.48
N THR A 659 13.38 37.04 -12.15
CA THR A 659 14.74 36.73 -12.65
C THR A 659 15.24 37.75 -13.66
N CYS A 660 14.36 38.40 -14.42
CA CYS A 660 14.73 39.44 -15.37
C CYS A 660 15.43 40.63 -14.70
N LEU A 661 15.14 40.90 -13.41
CA LEU A 661 15.80 41.95 -12.63
C LEU A 661 17.31 41.70 -12.47
N ALA A 662 17.75 40.44 -12.52
CA ALA A 662 19.17 40.11 -12.44
C ALA A 662 19.98 40.76 -13.58
N LYS A 663 19.38 41.05 -14.74
CA LYS A 663 20.06 41.79 -15.81
C LYS A 663 20.50 43.18 -15.39
N ALA A 664 19.63 43.90 -14.67
CA ALA A 664 19.96 45.23 -14.16
C ALA A 664 21.00 45.16 -13.05
N VAL A 665 21.00 44.08 -12.25
CA VAL A 665 22.02 43.85 -11.20
C VAL A 665 23.38 43.52 -11.80
N LEU A 666 23.42 42.73 -12.88
CA LEU A 666 24.66 42.29 -13.53
C LEU A 666 25.27 43.35 -14.45
N ASN A 667 24.45 44.27 -14.98
CA ASN A 667 24.91 45.36 -15.84
C ASN A 667 25.07 46.65 -15.04
N PRO A 668 26.28 47.23 -14.90
CA PRO A 668 26.52 48.45 -14.10
C PRO A 668 26.00 49.75 -14.73
N SER A 669 25.22 49.68 -15.82
CA SER A 669 24.61 50.85 -16.46
C SER A 669 23.44 51.38 -15.63
N PRO A 670 23.24 52.70 -15.50
CA PRO A 670 22.13 53.27 -14.74
C PRO A 670 20.77 52.69 -15.15
N ALA A 671 20.01 52.20 -14.17
CA ALA A 671 18.72 51.55 -14.38
C ALA A 671 17.68 52.08 -13.40
N LYS A 672 16.49 52.43 -13.90
CA LYS A 672 15.34 52.81 -13.07
C LYS A 672 14.42 51.62 -12.92
N ILE A 673 14.18 51.17 -11.68
CA ILE A 673 13.32 50.02 -11.38
C ILE A 673 12.14 50.46 -10.51
N SER A 674 10.95 49.97 -10.83
CA SER A 674 9.73 50.31 -10.08
C SER A 674 9.83 49.94 -8.60
N ASP A 675 9.54 50.91 -7.74
CA ASP A 675 9.43 50.79 -6.29
C ASP A 675 8.02 51.20 -5.84
N TYR A 676 7.01 50.66 -6.54
CA TYR A 676 5.59 50.98 -6.31
C TYR A 676 4.75 49.71 -6.11
N GLU A 677 4.89 48.73 -7.01
CA GLU A 677 4.11 47.49 -7.00
C GLU A 677 4.63 46.54 -5.91
N ILE A 678 3.84 46.28 -4.87
CA ILE A 678 4.15 45.31 -3.82
C ILE A 678 3.68 43.93 -4.28
N ARG A 679 4.57 42.95 -4.28
CA ARG A 679 4.29 41.56 -4.65
C ARG A 679 4.92 40.59 -3.67
N CYS A 680 4.34 39.41 -3.54
CA CYS A 680 4.93 38.30 -2.81
C CYS A 680 5.45 37.27 -3.81
N PRO A 681 6.76 37.21 -4.10
CA PRO A 681 7.31 36.26 -5.06
C PRO A 681 7.03 34.81 -4.65
N ALA A 682 6.62 34.01 -5.62
CA ALA A 682 6.27 32.61 -5.43
C ALA A 682 7.29 31.71 -6.13
N TYR A 683 7.94 30.83 -5.37
CA TYR A 683 8.88 29.86 -5.92
C TYR A 683 8.13 28.70 -6.56
N THR A 684 8.47 28.36 -7.80
CA THR A 684 7.74 27.33 -8.56
C THR A 684 7.78 25.95 -7.93
N ARG A 685 8.87 25.59 -7.23
CA ARG A 685 8.97 24.29 -6.55
C ARG A 685 8.02 24.17 -5.36
N ASP A 686 7.80 25.25 -4.62
CA ASP A 686 6.81 25.25 -3.54
C ASP A 686 5.40 25.02 -4.10
N ILE A 687 5.06 25.70 -5.20
CA ILE A 687 3.76 25.52 -5.87
C ILE A 687 3.60 24.10 -6.41
N ALA A 688 4.66 23.52 -6.97
CA ALA A 688 4.63 22.15 -7.48
C ALA A 688 4.25 21.14 -6.38
N LYS A 689 4.87 21.25 -5.19
CA LYS A 689 4.56 20.43 -4.00
C LYS A 689 3.13 20.62 -3.52
N ILE A 690 2.63 21.86 -3.54
CA ILE A 690 1.24 22.17 -3.19
C ILE A 690 0.28 21.49 -4.16
N LEU A 691 0.58 21.52 -5.46
CA LEU A 691 -0.26 20.92 -6.50
C LEU A 691 -0.24 19.39 -6.44
N GLU A 692 0.89 18.77 -6.12
CA GLU A 692 0.97 17.32 -5.84
C GLU A 692 0.06 16.97 -4.65
N GLY A 693 0.19 17.68 -3.53
CA GLY A 693 -0.60 17.43 -2.33
C GLY A 693 -2.10 17.69 -2.53
N LEU A 694 -2.48 18.71 -3.31
CA LEU A 694 -3.88 18.95 -3.69
C LEU A 694 -4.41 17.82 -4.57
N SER A 695 -3.63 17.37 -5.55
CA SER A 695 -4.00 16.29 -6.46
C SER A 695 -4.21 14.97 -5.71
N SER A 696 -3.30 14.65 -4.77
CA SER A 696 -3.40 13.46 -3.91
C SER A 696 -4.68 13.46 -3.05
N ARG A 697 -5.12 14.61 -2.57
CA ARG A 697 -6.36 14.73 -1.75
C ARG A 697 -7.64 14.69 -2.57
N LEU A 698 -7.60 15.21 -3.80
CA LEU A 698 -8.73 15.11 -4.72
C LEU A 698 -9.07 13.64 -4.98
N LEU A 699 -8.04 12.80 -5.12
CA LEU A 699 -8.20 11.37 -5.40
C LEU A 699 -8.50 10.52 -4.15
N ASN A 700 -8.06 10.94 -2.96
CA ASN A 700 -8.24 10.20 -1.72
C ASN A 700 -8.91 11.06 -0.62
N PRO A 701 -10.21 11.37 -0.73
CA PRO A 701 -10.91 12.23 0.23
C PRO A 701 -11.06 11.62 1.64
N GLY A 702 -10.82 10.31 1.81
CA GLY A 702 -11.07 9.55 3.06
C GLY A 702 -9.86 9.21 3.95
N ASN A 703 -8.62 9.52 3.54
CA ASN A 703 -7.40 9.12 4.29
C ASN A 703 -7.00 10.05 5.44
N GLY A 704 -7.82 11.05 5.78
CA GLY A 704 -7.72 11.75 7.06
C GLY A 704 -9.01 11.50 7.82
N GLY A 705 -8.91 11.22 9.13
CA GLY A 705 -10.07 10.93 9.98
C GLY A 705 -11.21 11.94 9.86
N ALA A 706 -12.38 11.57 10.39
CA ALA A 706 -13.62 12.35 10.36
C ALA A 706 -13.37 13.87 10.52
N GLU A 707 -13.75 14.64 9.48
CA GLU A 707 -13.57 16.09 9.27
C GLU A 707 -12.49 16.56 8.25
N VAL A 708 -12.12 15.78 7.22
CA VAL A 708 -11.37 16.36 6.09
C VAL A 708 -12.31 17.15 5.15
N PRO A 709 -12.08 18.44 4.90
CA PRO A 709 -12.92 19.24 4.00
C PRO A 709 -12.78 18.76 2.55
N VAL A 710 -13.91 18.65 1.84
CA VAL A 710 -13.92 18.40 0.39
C VAL A 710 -13.09 19.46 -0.33
N VAL A 711 -12.05 19.03 -1.04
CA VAL A 711 -11.13 19.93 -1.78
C VAL A 711 -11.80 20.38 -3.08
N LYS A 712 -12.39 21.58 -3.09
CA LYS A 712 -12.93 22.20 -4.31
C LYS A 712 -13.06 23.71 -4.22
N GLY A 713 -13.22 24.36 -5.38
CA GLY A 713 -13.37 25.79 -5.49
C GLY A 713 -12.04 26.54 -5.40
N ILE A 714 -12.10 27.80 -4.98
CA ILE A 714 -10.96 28.73 -5.07
C ILE A 714 -10.06 28.61 -3.84
N TYR A 715 -8.77 28.44 -4.07
CA TYR A 715 -7.70 28.50 -3.08
C TYR A 715 -6.69 29.58 -3.48
N GLN A 716 -5.98 30.12 -2.49
CA GLN A 716 -4.92 31.09 -2.68
C GLN A 716 -3.62 30.57 -2.08
N TRP A 717 -2.52 30.80 -2.79
CA TRP A 717 -1.18 30.61 -2.22
C TRP A 717 -0.24 31.73 -2.65
N SER A 718 0.63 32.14 -1.75
CA SER A 718 1.57 33.25 -1.91
C SER A 718 2.83 33.01 -1.07
N GLY A 719 3.97 33.53 -1.51
CA GLY A 719 5.13 33.68 -0.63
C GLY A 719 4.82 34.56 0.59
N LYS A 720 5.58 34.40 1.68
CA LYS A 720 5.36 35.16 2.93
C LYS A 720 6.00 36.56 2.92
N GLU A 721 6.95 36.79 2.02
CA GLU A 721 7.75 38.01 1.98
C GLU A 721 7.30 38.92 0.85
N ALA A 722 7.01 40.19 1.19
CA ALA A 722 6.54 41.19 0.26
C ALA A 722 7.68 42.11 -0.18
N PHE A 723 7.81 42.31 -1.49
CA PHE A 723 8.84 43.15 -2.09
C PHE A 723 8.29 43.97 -3.27
N THR A 724 8.92 45.11 -3.52
CA THR A 724 8.87 45.76 -4.82
C THR A 724 9.94 45.17 -5.76
N LYS A 725 9.86 45.49 -7.06
CA LYS A 725 10.92 45.11 -8.01
C LYS A 725 12.28 45.71 -7.65
N TYR A 726 12.29 46.97 -7.18
CA TYR A 726 13.51 47.63 -6.72
C TYR A 726 14.13 46.88 -5.53
N GLN A 727 13.32 46.58 -4.51
CA GLN A 727 13.79 45.84 -3.32
C GLN A 727 14.33 44.45 -3.69
N LEU A 728 13.71 43.75 -4.64
CA LEU A 728 14.21 42.47 -5.15
C LEU A 728 15.53 42.62 -5.90
N ALA A 729 15.70 43.66 -6.72
CA ALA A 729 16.97 43.90 -7.41
C ALA A 729 18.11 44.18 -6.42
N VAL A 730 17.85 44.97 -5.37
CA VAL A 730 18.82 45.20 -4.28
C VAL A 730 19.13 43.90 -3.52
N LEU A 731 18.13 43.08 -3.22
CA LEU A 731 18.32 41.77 -2.59
C LEU A 731 19.17 40.84 -3.46
N MET A 732 18.90 40.78 -4.77
CA MET A 732 19.72 40.04 -5.74
C MET A 732 21.17 40.54 -5.76
N GLY A 733 21.39 41.86 -5.70
CA GLY A 733 22.73 42.44 -5.59
C GLY A 733 23.52 41.90 -4.38
N LYS A 734 22.86 41.81 -3.22
CA LYS A 734 23.45 41.22 -2.01
C LYS A 734 23.80 39.75 -2.19
N ILE A 735 22.88 38.96 -2.76
CA ILE A 735 23.06 37.50 -2.99
C ILE A 735 24.20 37.25 -3.99
N LEU A 736 24.23 38.00 -5.09
CA LEU A 736 25.22 37.87 -6.16
C LEU A 736 26.55 38.59 -5.86
N LYS A 737 26.65 39.27 -4.71
CA LYS A 737 27.79 40.12 -4.33
C LYS A 737 28.14 41.16 -5.40
N LYS A 738 27.13 41.84 -5.95
CA LYS A 738 27.27 42.92 -6.94
C LYS A 738 26.85 44.27 -6.35
N ASN A 739 27.53 45.33 -6.78
CA ASN A 739 27.13 46.70 -6.47
C ASN A 739 25.77 47.00 -7.13
N THR A 740 24.90 47.76 -6.45
CA THR A 740 23.56 48.14 -6.94
C THR A 740 23.31 49.65 -6.88
N ASP A 741 24.35 50.47 -6.69
CA ASP A 741 24.27 51.93 -6.59
C ASP A 741 23.79 52.58 -7.90
N HIS A 742 23.93 51.88 -9.03
CA HIS A 742 23.43 52.30 -10.34
C HIS A 742 21.93 52.02 -10.55
N ILE A 743 21.28 51.35 -9.60
CA ILE A 743 19.85 51.04 -9.64
C ILE A 743 19.09 52.09 -8.81
N GLU A 744 18.25 52.89 -9.48
CA GLU A 744 17.44 53.91 -8.83
C GLU A 744 15.98 53.46 -8.68
N PRO A 745 15.34 53.71 -7.51
CA PRO A 745 13.91 53.46 -7.33
C PRO A 745 13.07 54.44 -8.15
N CYS A 746 12.03 53.92 -8.79
CA CYS A 746 11.07 54.71 -9.57
C CYS A 746 9.66 54.54 -8.99
N HIS A 747 9.04 55.63 -8.54
CA HIS A 747 7.69 55.63 -7.96
C HIS A 747 6.60 56.03 -8.96
N ASP A 748 6.95 56.26 -10.23
CA ASP A 748 5.98 56.63 -11.26
C ASP A 748 5.05 55.46 -11.62
N VAL A 749 3.75 55.73 -11.67
CA VAL A 749 2.69 54.77 -11.99
C VAL A 749 2.39 54.74 -13.52
N SER A 750 3.14 55.49 -14.32
CA SER A 750 2.92 55.75 -15.76
C SER A 750 3.30 54.58 -16.68
N SER A 751 2.92 53.36 -16.32
CA SER A 751 3.03 52.20 -17.22
C SER A 751 1.84 52.15 -18.19
N ALA A 752 2.08 51.73 -19.44
CA ALA A 752 1.05 51.61 -20.47
C ALA A 752 -0.08 50.61 -20.11
N THR A 753 0.20 49.67 -19.21
CA THR A 753 -0.74 48.66 -18.72
C THR A 753 -0.92 48.81 -17.21
N PRO A 754 -2.12 49.17 -16.69
CA PRO A 754 -2.34 49.35 -15.26
C PRO A 754 -1.97 48.12 -14.43
N ARG A 755 -1.28 48.35 -13.30
CA ARG A 755 -0.88 47.30 -12.37
C ARG A 755 -1.38 47.62 -10.96
N PRO A 756 -1.91 46.61 -10.25
CA PRO A 756 -2.45 46.84 -8.91
C PRO A 756 -1.32 47.12 -7.92
N LYS A 757 -1.58 48.01 -6.95
CA LYS A 757 -0.54 48.47 -6.00
C LYS A 757 -0.10 47.34 -5.07
N ASP A 758 -1.05 46.72 -4.37
CA ASP A 758 -0.76 45.67 -3.39
C ASP A 758 -1.84 44.57 -3.43
N VAL A 759 -1.44 43.39 -3.88
CA VAL A 759 -2.32 42.22 -4.11
C VAL A 759 -1.97 41.06 -3.19
N ARG A 760 -1.53 41.34 -1.96
CA ARG A 760 -1.29 40.30 -0.96
C ARG A 760 -2.56 39.48 -0.74
N MET A 761 -2.38 38.16 -0.71
CA MET A 761 -3.46 37.17 -0.60
C MET A 761 -3.44 36.52 0.77
N ASP A 762 -4.63 36.27 1.33
CA ASP A 762 -4.82 35.42 2.51
C ASP A 762 -4.72 33.95 2.08
N THR A 763 -3.86 33.17 2.72
CA THR A 763 -3.60 31.77 2.39
C THR A 763 -4.15 30.81 3.45
N SER A 764 -4.91 31.29 4.45
CA SER A 764 -5.35 30.49 5.58
C SER A 764 -6.24 29.30 5.18
N ARG A 765 -6.99 29.41 4.07
CA ARG A 765 -7.81 28.29 3.58
C ARG A 765 -6.95 27.11 3.13
N LEU A 766 -5.88 27.37 2.38
CA LEU A 766 -4.95 26.32 1.95
C LEU A 766 -4.11 25.82 3.15
N ASP A 767 -3.77 26.70 4.09
CA ASP A 767 -3.09 26.34 5.34
C ASP A 767 -3.89 25.36 6.19
N SER A 768 -5.23 25.50 6.22
CA SER A 768 -6.11 24.53 6.92
C SER A 768 -6.02 23.10 6.36
N LEU A 769 -5.53 22.95 5.13
CA LEU A 769 -5.23 21.65 4.56
C LEU A 769 -3.88 21.12 5.08
N GLY A 770 -2.95 21.94 5.56
CA GLY A 770 -1.60 21.49 5.91
C GLY A 770 -0.70 21.31 4.68
N LEU A 771 -1.02 22.00 3.59
CA LEU A 771 -0.26 22.00 2.32
C LEU A 771 0.53 23.31 2.17
N MET A 772 1.42 23.60 3.11
CA MET A 772 2.20 24.85 3.12
C MET A 772 3.69 24.57 2.96
N PHE A 773 4.20 24.91 1.79
CA PHE A 773 5.62 24.90 1.47
C PHE A 773 6.08 26.33 1.26
N HIS A 774 7.17 26.73 1.91
CA HIS A 774 7.71 28.09 1.79
C HIS A 774 9.22 28.06 1.77
N THR A 775 9.79 28.37 0.63
CA THR A 775 11.20 28.68 0.47
C THR A 775 11.40 30.18 0.70
N PRO A 776 12.29 30.61 1.62
CA PRO A 776 12.65 32.02 1.75
C PRO A 776 13.11 32.61 0.42
N VAL A 777 12.64 33.81 0.08
CA VAL A 777 12.87 34.42 -1.23
C VAL A 777 14.36 34.56 -1.53
N ALA A 778 15.16 34.91 -0.53
CA ALA A 778 16.62 35.02 -0.68
C ALA A 778 17.27 33.67 -1.04
N GLU A 779 16.84 32.58 -0.39
CA GLU A 779 17.35 31.22 -0.66
C GLU A 779 16.94 30.75 -2.05
N GLY A 780 15.67 30.89 -2.41
CA GLY A 780 15.19 30.49 -3.73
C GLY A 780 15.87 31.28 -4.85
N ILE A 781 16.06 32.59 -4.68
CA ILE A 781 16.80 33.42 -5.67
C ILE A 781 18.25 32.95 -5.77
N ALA A 782 18.92 32.65 -4.64
CA ALA A 782 20.27 32.14 -4.65
C ALA A 782 20.38 30.79 -5.39
N THR A 783 19.42 29.89 -5.20
CA THR A 783 19.34 28.62 -5.95
C THR A 783 19.16 28.86 -7.45
N VAL A 784 18.18 29.69 -7.83
CA VAL A 784 17.87 29.94 -9.25
C VAL A 784 19.00 30.67 -9.98
N LEU A 785 19.68 31.60 -9.30
CA LEU A 785 20.76 32.41 -9.88
C LEU A 785 22.16 31.90 -9.52
N HIS A 786 22.30 30.66 -9.02
CA HIS A 786 23.57 30.13 -8.53
C HIS A 786 24.71 30.23 -9.54
N GLN A 787 24.43 30.08 -10.84
CA GLN A 787 25.41 30.19 -11.93
C GLN A 787 26.02 31.61 -12.06
N TYR A 788 25.39 32.63 -11.47
CA TYR A 788 25.86 34.00 -11.45
C TYR A 788 26.51 34.40 -10.10
N ILE A 789 26.53 33.49 -9.13
CA ILE A 789 27.21 33.69 -7.85
C ILE A 789 28.71 33.48 -8.06
N CYS A 790 29.50 34.54 -7.85
CA CYS A 790 30.96 34.47 -7.86
C CYS A 790 31.55 34.06 -6.50
#